data_AF-A0A2V5U3Y9-F1
#
_entry.id   AF-A0A2V5U3Y9-F1
#
_cell.length_a   1.000
_cell.length_b   1.000
_cell.length_c   1.000
_cell.angle_alpha   90.00
_cell.angle_beta   90.00
_cell.angle_gamma   90.00
#
_symmetry.space_group_name_H-M   'P 1'
#
loop_
_entity.id
_entity.type
_entity.pdbx_description
1 polymer ?
#
loop_
_entity_poly.entity_id
_entity_poly.type
_entity_poly.pdbx_seq_one_letter_code
_entity_poly.pdbx_strand_id
1 'polypeptide(L)'
;MKRGCGLVFFHWSTFSPMRVHDQITEWVGGHFDYETGNAQNHWYSAIQTWKAESKLAKPEHPILRGVKPFTTQEEYYYRIRFRENDPHLKPIIITRPPKETNDFAVGWAVERADGGRGFGFTGGHFYANWWNPDFRRLILNAIVWTAKLDVPEEGVRSEPFERFKALILTGHNHPAHDWRATTAALILALEQDPRAIVHVSENIEDLATTPPRSARREDKSTPPPHVGGYNIFDYDLLVLNYCNWERPGLSDAAKSNFIRYLKNGGGLAIIHFANGSWHPSLPKAGPEDAWPEFYTGICRRVWEHRPPNASRHDAFGPFRVEIANLKHPIAEGLQPFDTVDELYFHQAGDLPIEPLAHAVSKETKQREPMAWAYSYKKARVFQTVLGHSDESIRRAAALIRRGCVWAAGRDELDFDPPWQLTEGALFREGSPWTPQDSQKRAAVVAPTEKTAVASGADSKVGRAVPSAPPPSAVVNDGALRSTRPTKTRSSGTPAIADREPGTQDEKDWIDNRWSRTEVGQFLASSLRLPNGAVTKALSIRVGDRDEAGVCFDTANLNLRAGWTGGFLKFDAARFGLLNLPKIDGQIQFVATGGPGWIGATGRFTGFHVHGKRVVLEYEIGDTTVRESPKAEPVGGSTAFIRTIEIGPHGSPLEFRFASALNNPSIHEEEDDLSGRAAPVHRLRCSSTNATGLAVTFLQGVIGKDLKVRSDKSVSVSLEASRKPIRLWWAVWNGPADRVSDADHWAKTHTPSDDLNDLIKPAPARWLPALETTGHVAPDTGPLAIDTLTVPYDNPWNALMFLSGVEFTSDGAAYVCSIHGDVWKVTGIDNKLGKLTWKRFATGLYQPLGLKVVNDQVYVLGRDQITRVRDENGDGEADFYEDFCNLIETFPEPHHYVTSLETDAHENFYYVDPVGVHRVSPDGRTMETIATGFRNPNGMGVSPDGGIITVAPQQGEWTPSSLIVEAKPGGYYGYGGPKVTPDRPLGYDPVLCWIPHGVDNSGGSEVWVPQSRTGVPPFREFGRAELPLGPNFGDARQRVPTAADWGPLAGHLLHFSWGRCMMMLVLRDVVDDVPQAATVALPGRFLSGAMRGAFNPRDGHLYVVGSTGWQTSALKDGCFQRVRYIGKPLDVPVAWHVQSNGLTLTFTQALDKETAEDAGSYGVEQWNYRYAAQYGSKDWSVANPDKESHDQVAVRSAKLLADGRTVFLEIPDLKPVMQLQLQYNLSAKKGASMRGKVYATINRVPSANVAGRH
;
A
#
# COMPACT_ATOMS: atom_id res chain seq x y z
N MET A 1 24.01 0.80 29.15
CA MET A 1 24.46 1.61 30.29
C MET A 1 25.97 1.54 30.54
N LYS A 2 26.60 0.35 30.71
CA LYS A 2 28.07 0.18 30.90
C LYS A 2 29.00 0.88 29.89
N ARG A 3 28.50 1.27 28.71
CA ARG A 3 29.22 2.09 27.71
C ARG A 3 29.29 3.58 28.07
N GLY A 4 28.84 3.98 29.26
CA GLY A 4 28.71 5.38 29.67
C GLY A 4 27.69 6.19 28.89
N CYS A 5 26.66 5.56 28.29
CA CYS A 5 25.62 6.26 27.54
C CYS A 5 24.68 7.05 28.45
N GLY A 6 24.06 8.11 27.90
CA GLY A 6 23.04 8.89 28.58
C GLY A 6 21.65 8.25 28.50
N LEU A 7 20.76 8.54 29.46
CA LEU A 7 19.37 8.07 29.47
C LEU A 7 18.41 9.15 30.02
N VAL A 8 17.28 9.38 29.33
CA VAL A 8 16.25 10.34 29.74
C VAL A 8 14.91 9.63 29.92
N PHE A 9 14.29 9.75 31.10
CA PHE A 9 12.91 9.35 31.34
C PHE A 9 12.03 10.58 31.50
N PHE A 10 10.91 10.63 30.78
CA PHE A 10 9.88 11.63 30.97
C PHE A 10 8.49 11.00 31.14
N HIS A 11 7.66 11.63 31.97
CA HIS A 11 6.28 11.25 32.26
C HIS A 11 6.15 9.76 32.65
N TRP A 12 5.27 8.99 31.99
CA TRP A 12 5.03 7.55 32.29
C TRP A 12 6.28 6.67 32.19
N SER A 13 7.32 7.10 31.47
CA SER A 13 8.59 6.36 31.42
C SER A 13 9.27 6.25 32.79
N THR A 14 8.89 7.10 33.75
CA THR A 14 9.39 7.03 35.13
C THR A 14 8.84 5.84 35.92
N PHE A 15 7.78 5.17 35.43
CA PHE A 15 7.22 3.97 36.07
C PHE A 15 8.12 2.76 35.84
N SER A 16 8.41 2.02 36.90
CA SER A 16 9.28 0.85 36.81
C SER A 16 8.83 -0.26 37.76
N PRO A 17 8.81 -1.53 37.31
CA PRO A 17 8.46 -2.65 38.18
C PRO A 17 9.55 -2.89 39.23
N MET A 18 9.17 -3.43 40.39
CA MET A 18 10.04 -3.64 41.55
C MET A 18 11.33 -4.39 41.20
N ARG A 19 11.24 -5.38 40.30
CA ARG A 19 12.37 -6.19 39.86
C ARG A 19 13.53 -5.42 39.20
N VAL A 20 13.33 -4.15 38.80
CA VAL A 20 14.37 -3.31 38.18
C VAL A 20 14.60 -1.97 38.89
N HIS A 21 13.99 -1.73 40.04
CA HIS A 21 14.07 -0.44 40.77
C HIS A 21 15.52 0.03 40.98
N ASP A 22 16.41 -0.86 41.44
CA ASP A 22 17.81 -0.50 41.69
C ASP A 22 18.57 -0.09 40.42
N GLN A 23 18.27 -0.74 39.29
CA GLN A 23 18.91 -0.48 38.00
C GLN A 23 18.45 0.85 37.43
N ILE A 24 17.15 1.13 37.48
CA ILE A 24 16.60 2.41 37.02
C ILE A 24 17.08 3.56 37.90
N THR A 25 17.14 3.33 39.21
CA THR A 25 17.67 4.33 40.15
C THR A 25 19.16 4.60 39.88
N GLU A 26 19.96 3.58 39.56
CA GLU A 26 21.34 3.79 39.09
C GLU A 26 21.40 4.62 37.81
N TRP A 27 20.52 4.34 36.86
CA TRP A 27 20.62 4.87 35.50
C TRP A 27 20.11 6.30 35.35
N VAL A 28 19.00 6.61 36.02
CA VAL A 28 18.25 7.86 35.86
C VAL A 28 18.13 8.62 37.18
N GLY A 29 18.53 8.02 38.30
CA GLY A 29 18.56 8.66 39.63
C GLY A 29 17.30 8.41 40.46
N GLY A 30 16.15 8.10 39.84
CA GLY A 30 14.90 7.85 40.54
C GLY A 30 13.82 7.23 39.66
N HIS A 31 12.79 6.68 40.30
CA HIS A 31 11.68 6.00 39.63
C HIS A 31 10.36 6.16 40.41
N PHE A 32 9.25 5.98 39.70
CA PHE A 32 7.92 5.85 40.29
C PHE A 32 7.66 4.39 40.66
N ASP A 33 7.36 4.16 41.93
CA ASP A 33 7.05 2.86 42.52
C ASP A 33 5.52 2.65 42.55
N TYR A 34 5.06 1.78 41.65
CA TYR A 34 3.63 1.47 41.49
C TYR A 34 3.23 0.11 42.07
N GLU A 35 4.16 -0.63 42.68
CA GLU A 35 3.92 -2.00 43.16
C GLU A 35 3.99 -2.14 44.68
N THR A 36 4.69 -1.23 45.39
CA THR A 36 4.97 -1.39 46.83
C THR A 36 4.51 -0.24 47.71
N GLY A 37 3.73 0.70 47.16
CA GLY A 37 3.14 1.80 47.90
C GLY A 37 2.02 1.39 48.84
N ASN A 38 1.77 2.23 49.84
CA ASN A 38 0.78 1.98 50.90
C ASN A 38 -0.65 2.41 50.52
N ALA A 39 -0.87 2.92 49.29
CA ALA A 39 -2.19 3.25 48.78
C ALA A 39 -2.96 1.99 48.34
N GLN A 40 -4.29 2.07 48.21
CA GLN A 40 -5.13 0.93 47.81
C GLN A 40 -4.76 0.31 46.46
N ASN A 41 -4.17 1.10 45.56
CA ASN A 41 -3.68 0.65 44.26
C ASN A 41 -2.20 0.22 44.29
N HIS A 42 -1.59 0.15 45.47
CA HIS A 42 -0.17 -0.13 45.70
C HIS A 42 0.79 0.94 45.15
N TRP A 43 0.32 2.16 44.86
CA TRP A 43 1.18 3.22 44.34
C TRP A 43 1.79 4.06 45.47
N TYR A 44 3.07 4.42 45.31
CA TYR A 44 3.82 5.18 46.30
C TYR A 44 3.53 6.70 46.23
N SER A 45 3.25 7.23 45.04
CA SER A 45 2.80 8.61 44.83
C SER A 45 1.36 8.65 44.33
N ALA A 46 0.66 9.74 44.62
CA ALA A 46 -0.63 10.02 44.00
C ALA A 46 -0.45 10.59 42.59
N ILE A 47 -1.38 10.28 41.70
CA ILE A 47 -1.53 10.89 40.38
C ILE A 47 -2.70 11.87 40.45
N GLN A 48 -2.43 13.13 40.17
CA GLN A 48 -3.45 14.19 40.11
C GLN A 48 -2.99 15.28 39.15
N THR A 49 -3.93 16.00 38.54
CA THR A 49 -3.62 17.14 37.68
C THR A 49 -3.83 18.44 38.43
N TRP A 50 -2.89 19.39 38.35
CA TRP A 50 -3.07 20.72 38.92
C TRP A 50 -2.26 21.77 38.16
N LYS A 51 -2.63 23.03 38.36
CA LYS A 51 -1.83 24.15 37.88
C LYS A 51 -0.62 24.31 38.80
N ALA A 52 0.56 24.05 38.27
CA ALA A 52 1.80 23.93 39.01
C ALA A 52 2.82 24.96 38.52
N GLU A 53 3.36 25.73 39.46
CA GLU A 53 4.60 26.48 39.21
C GLU A 53 5.78 25.50 39.32
N SER A 54 6.65 25.52 38.31
CA SER A 54 7.87 24.73 38.22
C SER A 54 9.06 25.65 38.50
N LYS A 55 9.70 25.47 39.66
CA LYS A 55 10.84 26.27 40.12
C LYS A 55 12.16 25.58 39.80
N LEU A 56 13.19 26.38 39.60
CA LEU A 56 14.53 25.91 39.28
C LEU A 56 15.29 25.60 40.58
N ALA A 57 15.64 24.34 40.79
CA ALA A 57 16.29 23.93 42.05
C ALA A 57 17.81 24.17 42.04
N LYS A 58 18.44 24.10 40.86
CA LYS A 58 19.88 24.27 40.65
C LYS A 58 20.16 25.15 39.42
N PRO A 59 19.88 26.46 39.46
CA PRO A 59 19.97 27.35 38.30
C PRO A 59 21.32 27.32 37.56
N GLU A 60 22.40 26.97 38.26
CA GLU A 60 23.75 26.81 37.73
C GLU A 60 23.95 25.56 36.85
N HIS A 61 23.05 24.59 36.92
CA HIS A 61 23.17 23.34 36.17
C HIS A 61 22.99 23.58 34.66
N PRO A 62 23.79 22.98 33.77
CA PRO A 62 23.69 23.24 32.32
C PRO A 62 22.30 23.01 31.72
N ILE A 63 21.53 22.07 32.26
CA ILE A 63 20.13 21.81 31.84
C ILE A 63 19.23 23.06 31.99
N LEU A 64 19.54 23.96 32.93
CA LEU A 64 18.73 25.14 33.23
C LEU A 64 19.20 26.41 32.51
N ARG A 65 20.21 26.33 31.64
CA ARG A 65 20.65 27.46 30.80
C ARG A 65 19.50 28.04 29.98
N GLY A 66 19.23 29.33 30.15
CA GLY A 66 18.13 30.04 29.51
C GLY A 66 16.71 29.63 29.95
N VAL A 67 16.54 28.68 30.88
CA VAL A 67 15.20 28.26 31.36
C VAL A 67 14.76 29.20 32.49
N LYS A 68 13.55 29.75 32.41
CA LYS A 68 12.93 30.54 33.49
C LYS A 68 11.89 29.68 34.25
N PRO A 69 11.54 30.03 35.50
CA PRO A 69 10.39 29.42 36.16
C PRO A 69 9.14 29.53 35.29
N PHE A 70 8.35 28.45 35.23
CA PHE A 70 7.18 28.39 34.36
C PHE A 70 5.99 27.73 35.05
N THR A 71 4.78 28.09 34.61
CA THR A 71 3.53 27.54 35.12
C THR A 71 2.84 26.72 34.05
N THR A 72 2.44 25.50 34.41
CA THR A 72 1.78 24.53 33.52
C THR A 72 0.60 23.87 34.23
N GLN A 73 -0.41 23.41 33.48
CA GLN A 73 -1.43 22.50 34.02
C GLN A 73 -0.89 21.09 33.82
N GLU A 74 -0.50 20.38 34.87
CA GLU A 74 0.31 19.16 34.72
C GLU A 74 -0.10 18.04 35.69
N GLU A 75 0.23 16.80 35.33
CA GLU A 75 0.09 15.59 36.13
C GLU A 75 1.43 15.19 36.75
N TYR A 76 2.03 16.06 37.55
CA TYR A 76 3.33 15.77 38.15
C TYR A 76 3.25 14.63 39.16
N TYR A 77 4.16 13.67 39.04
CA TYR A 77 4.41 12.67 40.09
C TYR A 77 5.47 13.23 41.04
N TYR A 78 5.12 13.36 42.32
CA TYR A 78 5.93 14.15 43.26
C TYR A 78 6.60 13.31 44.36
N ARG A 79 6.09 12.12 44.71
CA ARG A 79 6.78 11.19 45.61
C ARG A 79 7.57 10.15 44.80
N ILE A 80 8.69 10.57 44.24
CA ILE A 80 9.61 9.70 43.49
C ILE A 80 10.56 8.99 44.45
N ARG A 81 10.86 7.72 44.18
CA ARG A 81 11.87 6.96 44.92
C ARG A 81 13.26 7.35 44.42
N PHE A 82 14.09 7.82 45.35
CA PHE A 82 15.50 8.11 45.15
C PHE A 82 16.33 7.25 46.10
N ARG A 83 17.62 7.07 45.80
CA ARG A 83 18.56 6.55 46.80
C ARG A 83 18.75 7.56 47.92
N GLU A 84 18.78 7.05 49.14
CA GLU A 84 19.01 7.87 50.32
C GLU A 84 20.42 8.48 50.26
N ASN A 85 20.52 9.80 50.42
CA ASN A 85 21.77 10.56 50.44
C ASN A 85 22.68 10.38 49.22
N ASP A 86 22.15 10.11 48.03
CA ASP A 86 22.97 9.95 46.81
C ASP A 86 23.61 11.29 46.38
N PRO A 87 24.94 11.45 46.48
CA PRO A 87 25.60 12.71 46.14
C PRO A 87 25.57 13.01 44.63
N HIS A 88 25.31 12.01 43.79
CA HIS A 88 25.26 12.14 42.34
C HIS A 88 23.95 12.75 41.85
N LEU A 89 22.86 12.63 42.60
CA LEU A 89 21.55 13.12 42.21
C LEU A 89 21.43 14.63 42.45
N LYS A 90 21.06 15.37 41.40
CA LYS A 90 20.82 16.81 41.43
C LYS A 90 19.35 17.10 41.09
N PRO A 91 18.56 17.69 41.99
CA PRO A 91 17.22 18.15 41.63
C PRO A 91 17.34 19.30 40.62
N ILE A 92 16.54 19.24 39.55
CA ILE A 92 16.53 20.24 38.46
C ILE A 92 15.26 21.09 38.54
N ILE A 93 14.09 20.45 38.59
CA ILE A 93 12.80 21.12 38.74
C ILE A 93 12.12 20.64 40.02
N ILE A 94 11.67 21.61 40.82
CA ILE A 94 10.84 21.36 42.00
C ILE A 94 9.49 22.06 41.88
N THR A 95 8.46 21.47 42.46
CA THR A 95 7.13 22.06 42.54
C THR A 95 6.49 21.70 43.88
N ARG A 96 5.47 22.47 44.30
CA ARG A 96 4.69 22.22 45.51
C ARG A 96 3.31 21.69 45.14
N PRO A 97 3.01 20.41 45.39
CA PRO A 97 1.67 19.87 45.21
C PRO A 97 0.65 20.56 46.15
N PRO A 98 -0.63 20.71 45.76
CA PRO A 98 -1.60 21.53 46.50
C PRO A 98 -1.89 21.10 47.95
N LYS A 99 -1.63 19.83 48.28
CA LYS A 99 -1.90 19.23 49.60
C LYS A 99 -0.62 18.97 50.42
N GLU A 100 0.52 19.43 49.94
CA GLU A 100 1.81 19.21 50.59
C GLU A 100 2.42 20.53 51.07
N THR A 101 3.17 20.48 52.16
CA THR A 101 3.86 21.67 52.73
C THR A 101 5.27 21.86 52.17
N ASN A 102 5.85 20.82 51.58
CA ASN A 102 7.22 20.80 51.06
C ASN A 102 7.25 20.87 49.52
N ASP A 103 8.36 21.35 48.97
CA ASP A 103 8.64 21.29 47.53
C ASP A 103 9.25 19.92 47.20
N PHE A 104 8.81 19.30 46.10
CA PHE A 104 9.25 17.98 45.65
C PHE A 104 9.99 18.07 44.33
N ALA A 105 11.03 17.26 44.16
CA ALA A 105 11.73 17.11 42.89
C ALA A 105 10.85 16.34 41.90
N VAL A 106 10.44 17.03 40.84
CA VAL A 106 9.68 16.48 39.71
C VAL A 106 10.53 16.41 38.44
N GLY A 107 11.74 17.00 38.48
CA GLY A 107 12.81 16.75 37.52
C GLY A 107 14.16 16.67 38.21
N TRP A 108 15.02 15.75 37.80
CA TRP A 108 16.32 15.48 38.41
C TRP A 108 17.33 14.98 37.38
N ALA A 109 18.62 15.15 37.69
CA ALA A 109 19.74 14.67 36.89
C ALA A 109 20.70 13.84 37.75
N VAL A 110 21.42 12.91 37.13
CA VAL A 110 22.47 12.12 37.78
C VAL A 110 23.67 11.96 36.84
N GLU A 111 24.88 12.10 37.37
CA GLU A 111 26.11 11.66 36.69
C GLU A 111 26.60 10.37 37.36
N ARG A 112 26.69 9.30 36.59
CA ARG A 112 27.00 7.95 37.07
C ARG A 112 28.51 7.75 37.15
N ALA A 113 28.96 6.81 37.99
CA ALA A 113 30.39 6.50 38.15
C ALA A 113 31.07 6.03 36.85
N ASP A 114 30.30 5.45 35.91
CA ASP A 114 30.78 5.05 34.57
C ASP A 114 30.83 6.21 33.56
N GLY A 115 30.63 7.45 34.04
CA GLY A 115 30.61 8.67 33.24
C GLY A 115 29.34 8.88 32.43
N GLY A 116 28.33 8.01 32.55
CA GLY A 116 27.02 8.22 31.91
C GLY A 116 26.16 9.27 32.63
N ARG A 117 25.21 9.88 31.91
CA ARG A 117 24.31 10.90 32.44
C ARG A 117 22.86 10.42 32.43
N GLY A 118 22.09 10.72 33.47
CA GLY A 118 20.68 10.38 33.56
C GLY A 118 19.85 11.63 33.82
N PHE A 119 18.65 11.72 33.24
CA PHE A 119 17.66 12.76 33.57
C PHE A 119 16.27 12.17 33.68
N GLY A 120 15.58 12.44 34.78
CA GLY A 120 14.19 12.05 34.99
C GLY A 120 13.30 13.29 35.12
N PHE A 121 12.10 13.27 34.54
CA PHE A 121 11.10 14.33 34.68
C PHE A 121 9.69 13.76 34.65
N THR A 122 8.81 14.17 35.57
CA THR A 122 7.49 13.54 35.70
C THR A 122 6.38 14.24 34.90
N GLY A 123 6.64 15.47 34.42
CA GLY A 123 5.69 16.23 33.58
C GLY A 123 5.67 15.79 32.11
N GLY A 124 4.68 16.28 31.37
CA GLY A 124 4.47 16.00 29.94
C GLY A 124 3.06 15.54 29.57
N HIS A 125 2.08 15.57 30.48
CA HIS A 125 0.73 15.03 30.27
C HIS A 125 -0.09 15.87 29.27
N PHE A 126 -0.12 17.20 29.43
CA PHE A 126 -0.98 18.06 28.63
C PHE A 126 -0.25 18.62 27.41
N TYR A 127 -0.84 18.43 26.23
CA TYR A 127 -0.31 18.99 24.97
C TYR A 127 -0.10 20.51 25.07
N ALA A 128 -1.00 21.24 25.73
CA ALA A 128 -0.92 22.69 25.90
C ALA A 128 0.38 23.16 26.59
N ASN A 129 0.96 22.35 27.48
CA ASN A 129 2.19 22.71 28.20
C ASN A 129 3.39 22.82 27.25
N TRP A 130 3.36 22.08 26.13
CA TRP A 130 4.39 22.15 25.13
C TRP A 130 4.39 23.47 24.37
N TRP A 131 3.42 24.37 24.58
CA TRP A 131 3.48 25.77 24.12
C TRP A 131 4.32 26.67 25.01
N ASN A 132 4.62 26.25 26.23
CA ASN A 132 5.51 27.00 27.10
C ASN A 132 6.97 26.88 26.61
N PRO A 133 7.64 28.00 26.26
CA PRO A 133 8.99 27.97 25.70
C PRO A 133 10.04 27.47 26.68
N ASP A 134 9.87 27.75 27.97
CA ASP A 134 10.79 27.32 29.03
C ASP A 134 10.61 25.83 29.33
N PHE A 135 9.37 25.30 29.29
CA PHE A 135 9.12 23.86 29.36
C PHE A 135 9.81 23.11 28.23
N ARG A 136 9.68 23.59 26.98
CA ARG A 136 10.38 23.00 25.83
C ARG A 136 11.91 23.08 25.98
N ARG A 137 12.42 24.25 26.37
CA ARG A 137 13.85 24.49 26.54
C ARG A 137 14.45 23.57 27.61
N LEU A 138 13.76 23.36 28.73
CA LEU A 138 14.15 22.41 29.77
C LEU A 138 14.41 21.01 29.20
N ILE A 139 13.46 20.47 28.44
CA ILE A 139 13.56 19.12 27.87
C ILE A 139 14.70 19.05 26.84
N LEU A 140 14.81 20.05 25.96
CA LEU A 140 15.86 20.11 24.95
C LEU A 140 17.26 20.19 25.58
N ASN A 141 17.43 21.05 26.59
CA ASN A 141 18.68 21.16 27.33
C ASN A 141 19.04 19.85 28.05
N ALA A 142 18.05 19.17 28.64
CA ALA A 142 18.25 17.88 29.30
C ALA A 142 18.74 16.80 28.31
N ILE A 143 18.19 16.75 27.10
CA ILE A 143 18.62 15.82 26.05
C ILE A 143 20.06 16.12 25.63
N VAL A 144 20.39 17.38 25.34
CA VAL A 144 21.75 17.79 24.93
C VAL A 144 22.77 17.46 26.03
N TRP A 145 22.47 17.81 27.28
CA TRP A 145 23.35 17.52 28.41
C TRP A 145 23.55 16.01 28.61
N THR A 146 22.47 15.23 28.53
CA THR A 146 22.50 13.77 28.70
C THR A 146 23.27 13.07 27.57
N ALA A 147 23.24 13.64 26.36
CA ALA A 147 24.06 13.21 25.22
C ALA A 147 25.54 13.57 25.34
N LYS A 148 25.95 14.22 26.45
CA LYS A 148 27.32 14.71 26.71
C LYS A 148 27.77 15.82 25.76
N LEU A 149 26.81 16.58 25.24
CA LEU A 149 27.08 17.80 24.48
C LEU A 149 26.96 19.01 25.40
N ASP A 150 27.64 20.10 25.03
CA ASP A 150 27.52 21.37 25.74
C ASP A 150 26.16 22.02 25.44
N VAL A 151 25.41 22.33 26.50
CA VAL A 151 24.17 23.10 26.37
C VAL A 151 24.54 24.55 26.06
N PRO A 152 23.99 25.20 25.02
CA PRO A 152 24.28 26.61 24.74
C PRO A 152 24.03 27.52 25.95
N GLU A 153 24.74 28.65 26.03
CA GLU A 153 24.66 29.59 27.16
C GLU A 153 23.24 30.13 27.39
N GLU A 154 22.52 30.42 26.30
CA GLU A 154 21.10 30.85 26.30
C GLU A 154 20.10 29.67 26.23
N GLY A 155 20.60 28.44 26.36
CA GLY A 155 19.82 27.22 26.15
C GLY A 155 19.50 26.93 24.68
N VAL A 156 18.92 25.76 24.42
CA VAL A 156 18.52 25.36 23.07
C VAL A 156 17.34 26.23 22.60
N ARG A 157 17.42 26.75 21.36
CA ARG A 157 16.34 27.54 20.74
C ARG A 157 15.05 26.71 20.67
N SER A 158 13.95 27.28 21.18
CA SER A 158 12.67 26.58 21.37
C SER A 158 11.46 27.36 20.81
N GLU A 159 11.63 28.20 19.79
CA GLU A 159 10.56 29.06 19.25
C GLU A 159 9.50 28.24 18.45
N PRO A 160 8.20 28.38 18.75
CA PRO A 160 7.14 27.84 17.90
C PRO A 160 6.74 28.84 16.80
N PHE A 161 5.96 28.39 15.82
CA PHE A 161 5.31 29.23 14.81
C PHE A 161 4.28 30.21 15.41
N GLU A 162 4.02 31.34 14.74
CA GLU A 162 3.03 32.34 15.16
C GLU A 162 1.59 31.89 14.85
N ARG A 163 0.69 31.98 15.85
CA ARG A 163 -0.74 31.66 15.71
C ARG A 163 -1.54 32.84 15.12
N PHE A 164 -2.73 32.58 14.60
CA PHE A 164 -3.70 33.59 14.16
C PHE A 164 -5.11 33.26 14.66
N LYS A 165 -5.93 34.27 14.88
CA LYS A 165 -7.33 34.12 15.33
C LYS A 165 -8.30 34.36 14.19
N ALA A 166 -9.23 33.43 13.99
CA ALA A 166 -10.32 33.53 13.03
C ALA A 166 -11.67 33.60 13.75
N LEU A 167 -12.56 34.48 13.30
CA LEU A 167 -13.95 34.54 13.73
C LEU A 167 -14.87 34.16 12.57
N ILE A 168 -15.59 33.04 12.70
CA ILE A 168 -16.66 32.66 11.77
C ILE A 168 -17.93 33.42 12.15
N LEU A 169 -18.43 34.24 11.22
CA LEU A 169 -19.69 34.96 11.34
C LEU A 169 -20.79 34.17 10.61
N THR A 170 -21.77 33.68 11.36
CA THR A 170 -22.82 32.75 10.92
C THR A 170 -24.16 33.04 11.61
N GLY A 171 -25.10 32.10 11.62
CA GLY A 171 -26.35 32.19 12.39
C GLY A 171 -27.63 32.38 11.56
N HIS A 172 -27.50 32.75 10.29
CA HIS A 172 -28.60 32.80 9.34
C HIS A 172 -28.11 32.68 7.90
N ASN A 173 -28.87 31.96 7.07
CA ASN A 173 -28.58 31.76 5.67
C ASN A 173 -29.87 31.38 4.92
N HIS A 174 -29.80 31.20 3.60
CA HIS A 174 -30.92 30.68 2.81
C HIS A 174 -31.34 29.28 3.30
N PRO A 175 -32.64 28.91 3.25
CA PRO A 175 -33.13 27.64 3.81
C PRO A 175 -32.50 26.35 3.24
N ALA A 176 -31.97 26.40 2.02
CA ALA A 176 -31.26 25.28 1.40
C ALA A 176 -29.82 25.10 1.94
N HIS A 177 -29.28 26.10 2.65
CA HIS A 177 -27.93 26.07 3.19
C HIS A 177 -27.97 25.77 4.68
N ASP A 178 -27.61 24.55 5.07
CA ASP A 178 -27.47 24.19 6.49
C ASP A 178 -26.22 24.84 7.10
N TRP A 179 -26.37 26.10 7.51
CA TRP A 179 -25.27 26.90 8.05
C TRP A 179 -24.63 26.28 9.30
N ARG A 180 -25.35 25.43 10.06
CA ARG A 180 -24.77 24.75 11.23
C ARG A 180 -23.80 23.66 10.79
N ALA A 181 -24.22 22.85 9.82
CA ALA A 181 -23.37 21.79 9.26
C ALA A 181 -22.14 22.38 8.54
N THR A 182 -22.34 23.43 7.74
CA THR A 182 -21.23 24.10 7.04
C THR A 182 -20.29 24.83 8.01
N THR A 183 -20.80 25.46 9.08
CA THR A 183 -19.96 26.07 10.13
C THR A 183 -19.11 25.02 10.85
N ALA A 184 -19.67 23.86 11.21
CA ALA A 184 -18.90 22.78 11.80
C ALA A 184 -17.78 22.28 10.87
N ALA A 185 -18.08 22.14 9.56
CA ALA A 185 -17.08 21.77 8.56
C ALA A 185 -15.99 22.85 8.38
N LEU A 186 -16.33 24.14 8.49
CA LEU A 186 -15.36 25.24 8.43
C LEU A 186 -14.44 25.27 9.65
N ILE A 187 -14.96 25.04 10.87
CA ILE A 187 -14.12 24.91 12.08
C ILE A 187 -13.09 23.81 11.85
N LEU A 188 -13.54 22.63 11.40
CA LEU A 188 -12.65 21.51 11.11
C LEU A 188 -11.64 21.86 10.01
N ALA A 189 -12.07 22.48 8.91
CA ALA A 189 -11.16 22.86 7.83
C ALA A 189 -10.05 23.81 8.31
N LEU A 190 -10.37 24.77 9.20
CA LEU A 190 -9.44 25.77 9.70
C LEU A 190 -8.55 25.26 10.85
N GLU A 191 -9.11 24.62 11.87
CA GLU A 191 -8.36 24.12 13.05
C GLU A 191 -7.44 22.95 12.73
N GLN A 192 -7.52 22.38 11.53
CA GLN A 192 -6.46 21.50 11.06
C GLN A 192 -5.13 22.26 10.99
N ASP A 193 -5.10 23.53 10.59
CA ASP A 193 -3.89 24.34 10.75
C ASP A 193 -3.64 24.61 12.25
N PRO A 194 -2.56 24.09 12.86
CA PRO A 194 -2.29 24.25 14.29
C PRO A 194 -1.98 25.71 14.69
N ARG A 195 -1.85 26.61 13.71
CA ARG A 195 -1.73 28.06 13.91
C ARG A 195 -3.08 28.73 14.11
N ALA A 196 -4.18 28.15 13.63
CA ALA A 196 -5.50 28.76 13.69
C ALA A 196 -6.13 28.59 15.08
N ILE A 197 -6.73 29.67 15.60
CA ILE A 197 -7.65 29.67 16.74
C ILE A 197 -9.00 30.14 16.22
N VAL A 198 -10.01 29.27 16.22
CA VAL A 198 -11.30 29.56 15.60
C VAL A 198 -12.37 29.84 16.66
N HIS A 199 -13.03 30.99 16.54
CA HIS A 199 -14.23 31.33 17.29
C HIS A 199 -15.43 31.45 16.34
N VAL A 200 -16.64 31.31 16.87
CA VAL A 200 -17.89 31.37 16.07
C VAL A 200 -18.84 32.36 16.74
N SER A 201 -19.38 33.29 15.96
CA SER A 201 -20.51 34.13 16.36
C SER A 201 -21.71 33.88 15.47
N GLU A 202 -22.85 33.58 16.09
CA GLU A 202 -24.16 33.54 15.42
C GLU A 202 -24.84 34.92 15.36
N ASN A 203 -24.21 35.94 15.97
CA ASN A 203 -24.70 37.30 15.99
C ASN A 203 -23.92 38.16 14.99
N ILE A 204 -24.50 38.39 13.81
CA ILE A 204 -23.86 39.20 12.77
C ILE A 204 -23.58 40.66 13.22
N GLU A 205 -24.33 41.16 14.21
CA GLU A 205 -24.13 42.50 14.80
C GLU A 205 -22.92 42.58 15.76
N ASP A 206 -22.19 41.49 16.01
CA ASP A 206 -20.88 41.57 16.66
C ASP A 206 -19.90 42.43 15.82
N LEU A 207 -20.17 42.61 14.52
CA LEU A 207 -19.48 43.60 13.67
C LEU A 207 -19.61 45.04 14.20
N ALA A 208 -20.66 45.38 14.96
CA ALA A 208 -20.87 46.72 15.53
C ALA A 208 -20.01 46.98 16.78
N THR A 209 -19.30 45.98 17.31
CA THR A 209 -18.49 46.11 18.53
C THR A 209 -17.35 47.12 18.34
N THR A 210 -17.30 48.12 19.23
CA THR A 210 -16.19 49.07 19.31
C THR A 210 -15.19 48.66 20.39
N PRO A 211 -13.87 48.82 20.17
CA PRO A 211 -12.88 48.64 21.23
C PRO A 211 -13.13 49.68 22.34
N PRO A 212 -12.95 49.34 23.64
CA PRO A 212 -13.13 50.29 24.72
C PRO A 212 -12.22 51.51 24.53
N ARG A 213 -12.82 52.71 24.56
CA ARG A 213 -12.15 53.99 24.32
C ARG A 213 -11.27 54.34 25.53
N SER A 214 -10.02 53.85 25.52
CA SER A 214 -8.95 54.12 26.49
C SER A 214 -9.20 53.66 27.93
N ALA A 215 -8.21 53.01 28.53
CA ALA A 215 -8.14 52.82 29.97
C ALA A 215 -7.94 54.18 30.68
N ARG A 216 -9.02 54.95 30.87
CA ARG A 216 -9.12 56.02 31.87
C ARG A 216 -10.50 56.00 32.52
N ARG A 217 -10.47 56.31 33.82
CA ARG A 217 -11.49 56.09 34.85
C ARG A 217 -12.89 56.65 34.56
N GLU A 218 -13.85 55.87 35.05
CA GLU A 218 -15.14 56.23 35.68
C GLU A 218 -16.26 56.84 34.82
N ASP A 219 -17.28 56.01 34.57
CA ASP A 219 -18.59 56.12 35.23
C ASP A 219 -19.16 54.69 35.42
N LYS A 220 -19.57 54.35 36.65
CA LYS A 220 -20.05 53.01 37.06
C LYS A 220 -21.57 52.96 37.24
N SER A 221 -22.34 53.92 36.72
CA SER A 221 -23.77 54.00 37.06
C SER A 221 -24.73 53.41 36.02
N THR A 222 -24.29 53.01 34.82
CA THR A 222 -25.07 52.09 33.96
C THR A 222 -24.18 51.47 32.86
N PRO A 223 -24.05 50.13 32.77
CA PRO A 223 -23.47 49.52 31.58
C PRO A 223 -24.42 49.76 30.40
N PRO A 224 -23.96 50.24 29.23
CA PRO A 224 -24.74 50.09 28.00
C PRO A 224 -24.99 48.59 27.77
N PRO A 225 -26.14 48.19 27.21
CA PRO A 225 -26.55 46.80 27.13
C PRO A 225 -25.66 46.04 26.13
N HIS A 226 -24.53 45.52 26.57
CA HIS A 226 -23.80 44.46 25.89
C HIS A 226 -23.22 43.51 26.93
N VAL A 227 -23.90 42.38 27.09
CA VAL A 227 -23.38 41.21 27.81
C VAL A 227 -22.92 40.21 26.74
N GLY A 228 -21.61 40.15 26.47
CA GLY A 228 -20.94 38.93 25.99
C GLY A 228 -20.78 38.66 24.48
N GLY A 229 -20.59 39.66 23.61
CA GLY A 229 -20.25 39.46 22.18
C GLY A 229 -18.74 39.46 21.87
N TYR A 230 -18.34 39.00 20.68
CA TYR A 230 -16.94 39.03 20.22
C TYR A 230 -16.54 40.39 19.62
N ASN A 231 -15.34 40.89 19.94
CA ASN A 231 -14.79 42.11 19.32
C ASN A 231 -14.00 41.77 18.06
N ILE A 232 -14.46 42.21 16.88
CA ILE A 232 -13.87 41.83 15.59
C ILE A 232 -12.43 42.30 15.41
N PHE A 233 -12.00 43.35 16.13
CA PHE A 233 -10.64 43.88 16.05
C PHE A 233 -9.61 43.00 16.77
N ASP A 234 -10.04 41.97 17.49
CA ASP A 234 -9.15 41.01 18.16
C ASP A 234 -8.76 39.82 17.25
N TYR A 235 -9.24 39.80 15.99
CA TYR A 235 -9.09 38.69 15.05
C TYR A 235 -8.29 39.08 13.81
N ASP A 236 -7.41 38.18 13.38
CA ASP A 236 -6.65 38.32 12.14
C ASP A 236 -7.50 38.05 10.89
N LEU A 237 -8.56 37.23 11.04
CA LEU A 237 -9.45 36.81 9.96
C LEU A 237 -10.92 36.81 10.37
N LEU A 238 -11.78 37.36 9.51
CA LEU A 238 -13.23 37.11 9.54
C LEU A 238 -13.61 36.11 8.43
N VAL A 239 -14.40 35.10 8.77
CA VAL A 239 -14.92 34.11 7.81
C VAL A 239 -16.44 34.25 7.75
N LEU A 240 -16.95 34.75 6.62
CA LEU A 240 -18.37 35.00 6.43
C LEU A 240 -19.06 33.75 5.86
N ASN A 241 -19.92 33.14 6.68
CA ASN A 241 -20.82 32.03 6.34
C ASN A 241 -22.27 32.40 6.71
N TYR A 242 -22.70 33.57 6.24
CA TYR A 242 -23.97 34.21 6.62
C TYR A 242 -24.63 34.84 5.40
N CYS A 243 -25.97 34.85 5.35
CA CYS A 243 -26.77 35.67 4.44
C CYS A 243 -28.02 36.16 5.18
N ASN A 244 -28.39 37.45 5.02
CA ASN A 244 -29.58 38.04 5.62
C ASN A 244 -30.89 37.70 4.87
N TRP A 245 -31.00 36.51 4.27
CA TRP A 245 -32.07 36.08 3.34
C TRP A 245 -33.47 36.64 3.64
N GLU A 246 -33.92 36.60 4.89
CA GLU A 246 -35.18 37.23 5.34
C GLU A 246 -35.00 38.14 6.57
N ARG A 247 -33.76 38.52 6.89
CA ARG A 247 -33.43 39.38 8.02
C ARG A 247 -33.06 40.78 7.53
N PRO A 248 -33.25 41.80 8.39
CA PRO A 248 -32.73 43.13 8.12
C PRO A 248 -31.23 43.10 7.82
N GLY A 249 -30.76 44.11 7.08
CA GLY A 249 -29.34 44.31 6.83
C GLY A 249 -28.59 44.79 8.07
N LEU A 250 -27.28 45.01 7.91
CA LEU A 250 -26.42 45.46 9.01
C LEU A 250 -26.78 46.87 9.50
N SER A 251 -26.59 47.09 10.80
CA SER A 251 -26.52 48.43 11.38
C SER A 251 -25.39 49.28 10.78
N ASP A 252 -25.54 50.60 10.81
CA ASP A 252 -24.50 51.52 10.32
C ASP A 252 -23.18 51.41 11.12
N ALA A 253 -23.28 51.04 12.39
CA ALA A 253 -22.12 50.76 13.24
C ALA A 253 -21.36 49.52 12.76
N ALA A 254 -22.07 48.43 12.46
CA ALA A 254 -21.48 47.21 11.90
C ALA A 254 -20.84 47.46 10.52
N LYS A 255 -21.54 48.15 9.62
CA LYS A 255 -21.01 48.56 8.30
C LYS A 255 -19.71 49.35 8.46
N SER A 256 -19.70 50.35 9.34
CA SER A 256 -18.56 51.25 9.57
C SER A 256 -17.35 50.52 10.17
N ASN A 257 -17.56 49.67 11.17
CA ASN A 257 -16.50 48.93 11.83
C ASN A 257 -15.92 47.83 10.94
N PHE A 258 -16.75 47.15 10.14
CA PHE A 258 -16.26 46.18 9.18
C PHE A 258 -15.35 46.82 8.14
N ILE A 259 -15.72 48.00 7.60
CA ILE A 259 -14.86 48.77 6.70
C ILE A 259 -13.56 49.18 7.39
N ARG A 260 -13.64 49.62 8.65
CA ARG A 260 -12.45 49.99 9.44
C ARG A 260 -11.51 48.80 9.64
N TYR A 261 -12.06 47.63 9.96
CA TYR A 261 -11.32 46.38 10.10
C TYR A 261 -10.53 46.05 8.83
N LEU A 262 -11.20 46.06 7.67
CA LEU A 262 -10.55 45.77 6.38
C LEU A 262 -9.53 46.85 5.98
N LYS A 263 -9.83 48.13 6.21
CA LYS A 263 -8.87 49.23 5.95
C LYS A 263 -7.60 49.13 6.79
N ASN A 264 -7.68 48.50 7.96
CA ASN A 264 -6.56 48.28 8.86
C ASN A 264 -5.80 46.97 8.59
N GLY A 265 -6.19 46.20 7.57
CA GLY A 265 -5.49 44.98 7.16
C GLY A 265 -6.07 43.69 7.72
N GLY A 266 -7.22 43.73 8.38
CA GLY A 266 -7.93 42.53 8.80
C GLY A 266 -8.38 41.68 7.61
N GLY A 267 -8.20 40.36 7.69
CA GLY A 267 -8.49 39.41 6.61
C GLY A 267 -9.97 39.09 6.46
N LEU A 268 -10.41 38.74 5.24
CA LEU A 268 -11.78 38.31 4.98
C LEU A 268 -11.83 37.06 4.09
N ALA A 269 -12.63 36.07 4.49
CA ALA A 269 -13.04 34.96 3.64
C ALA A 269 -14.56 35.00 3.42
N ILE A 270 -15.01 34.92 2.16
CA ILE A 270 -16.44 34.88 1.79
C ILE A 270 -16.74 33.49 1.22
N ILE A 271 -17.63 32.74 1.89
CA ILE A 271 -17.90 31.33 1.58
C ILE A 271 -19.28 31.16 0.94
N HIS A 272 -19.31 30.57 -0.26
CA HIS A 272 -20.51 30.17 -0.98
C HIS A 272 -21.57 31.29 -1.05
N PHE A 273 -22.78 31.05 -0.52
CA PHE A 273 -23.91 31.99 -0.58
C PHE A 273 -23.76 33.23 0.30
N ALA A 274 -22.67 33.34 1.08
CA ALA A 274 -22.33 34.59 1.75
C ALA A 274 -22.14 35.76 0.76
N ASN A 275 -21.85 35.47 -0.50
CA ASN A 275 -21.75 36.46 -1.57
C ASN A 275 -23.10 37.10 -1.98
N GLY A 276 -24.24 36.56 -1.51
CA GLY A 276 -25.56 37.17 -1.67
C GLY A 276 -25.93 38.16 -0.56
N SER A 277 -25.11 38.30 0.48
CA SER A 277 -25.42 39.14 1.64
C SER A 277 -25.61 40.61 1.29
N TRP A 278 -26.61 41.23 1.93
CA TRP A 278 -26.94 42.66 1.85
C TRP A 278 -27.15 43.16 0.42
N HIS A 279 -27.55 42.27 -0.48
CA HIS A 279 -27.88 42.59 -1.85
C HIS A 279 -29.34 43.06 -1.95
N PRO A 280 -29.66 44.13 -2.71
CA PRO A 280 -31.03 44.67 -2.84
C PRO A 280 -32.01 43.72 -3.53
N SER A 281 -31.53 42.59 -4.07
CA SER A 281 -32.37 41.58 -4.72
C SER A 281 -32.80 40.45 -3.79
N LEU A 282 -32.36 40.44 -2.53
CA LEU A 282 -32.79 39.44 -1.56
C LEU A 282 -34.29 39.56 -1.27
N PRO A 283 -34.98 38.46 -0.91
CA PRO A 283 -36.38 38.53 -0.52
C PRO A 283 -36.59 39.49 0.64
N LYS A 284 -37.62 40.35 0.53
CA LYS A 284 -38.00 41.30 1.59
C LYS A 284 -36.95 42.38 1.93
N ALA A 285 -35.89 42.55 1.15
CA ALA A 285 -34.90 43.61 1.38
C ALA A 285 -35.46 45.00 1.06
N GLY A 286 -35.44 45.89 2.06
CA GLY A 286 -35.67 47.34 1.89
C GLY A 286 -34.40 48.08 1.45
N PRO A 287 -34.51 49.35 1.00
CA PRO A 287 -33.34 50.19 0.67
C PRO A 287 -32.27 50.27 1.77
N GLU A 288 -32.69 50.22 3.04
CA GLU A 288 -31.85 50.27 4.24
C GLU A 288 -31.06 48.99 4.51
N ASP A 289 -31.57 47.84 4.03
CA ASP A 289 -30.96 46.52 4.19
C ASP A 289 -29.84 46.29 3.17
N ALA A 290 -29.90 46.99 2.04
CA ALA A 290 -28.90 46.93 0.99
C ALA A 290 -27.61 47.66 1.41
N TRP A 291 -26.46 47.05 1.13
CA TRP A 291 -25.17 47.65 1.43
C TRP A 291 -24.26 47.75 0.19
N PRO A 292 -24.33 48.87 -0.55
CA PRO A 292 -23.60 49.06 -1.81
C PRO A 292 -22.10 48.76 -1.73
N GLU A 293 -21.43 49.19 -0.65
CA GLU A 293 -19.99 48.97 -0.50
C GLU A 293 -19.63 47.48 -0.45
N PHE A 294 -20.51 46.63 0.14
CA PHE A 294 -20.28 45.20 0.16
C PHE A 294 -20.44 44.59 -1.24
N TYR A 295 -21.58 44.81 -1.89
CA TYR A 295 -21.90 44.10 -3.14
C TYR A 295 -21.27 44.70 -4.42
N THR A 296 -20.73 45.91 -4.36
CA THR A 296 -20.00 46.53 -5.50
C THR A 296 -18.49 46.58 -5.30
N GLY A 297 -18.02 46.50 -4.05
CA GLY A 297 -16.62 46.71 -3.69
C GLY A 297 -15.97 45.53 -2.99
N ILE A 298 -16.50 45.16 -1.82
CA ILE A 298 -15.87 44.12 -0.96
C ILE A 298 -16.00 42.74 -1.60
N CYS A 299 -17.19 42.35 -2.04
CA CYS A 299 -17.49 41.08 -2.69
C CYS A 299 -17.43 41.26 -4.21
N ARG A 300 -16.50 40.57 -4.89
CA ARG A 300 -16.26 40.82 -6.33
C ARG A 300 -17.22 40.09 -7.26
N ARG A 301 -17.81 38.97 -6.82
CA ARG A 301 -18.93 38.33 -7.53
C ARG A 301 -20.07 38.05 -6.57
N VAL A 302 -21.23 38.62 -6.86
CA VAL A 302 -22.42 38.55 -6.00
C VAL A 302 -23.54 37.80 -6.69
N TRP A 303 -24.47 37.29 -5.88
CA TRP A 303 -25.67 36.65 -6.37
C TRP A 303 -26.78 37.67 -6.66
N GLU A 304 -27.16 37.88 -7.93
CA GLU A 304 -28.28 38.74 -8.33
C GLU A 304 -29.52 37.87 -8.60
N HIS A 305 -30.63 38.16 -7.92
CA HIS A 305 -31.87 37.37 -8.04
C HIS A 305 -32.81 37.86 -9.15
N ARG A 306 -32.59 39.06 -9.71
CA ARG A 306 -33.55 39.71 -10.63
C ARG A 306 -33.11 39.57 -12.10
N PRO A 307 -34.05 39.26 -13.01
CA PRO A 307 -33.82 39.33 -14.46
C PRO A 307 -33.51 40.76 -14.95
N PRO A 308 -32.82 40.94 -16.09
CA PRO A 308 -32.30 39.89 -16.99
C PRO A 308 -30.97 39.28 -16.53
N ASN A 309 -30.29 39.89 -15.58
CA ASN A 309 -28.92 39.52 -15.15
C ASN A 309 -28.90 38.57 -13.94
N ALA A 310 -29.92 37.72 -13.80
CA ALA A 310 -30.03 36.84 -12.64
C ALA A 310 -28.90 35.78 -12.65
N SER A 311 -28.21 35.67 -11.52
CA SER A 311 -27.29 34.59 -11.19
C SER A 311 -28.00 33.24 -11.25
N ARG A 312 -27.26 32.21 -11.64
CA ARG A 312 -27.75 30.83 -11.77
C ARG A 312 -26.70 29.84 -11.30
N HIS A 313 -27.10 28.58 -11.22
CA HIS A 313 -26.23 27.48 -10.87
C HIS A 313 -26.70 26.21 -11.57
N ASP A 314 -25.79 25.26 -11.79
CA ASP A 314 -26.17 23.92 -12.18
C ASP A 314 -26.95 23.26 -11.03
N ALA A 315 -27.81 22.30 -11.35
CA ALA A 315 -28.42 21.43 -10.34
C ALA A 315 -27.36 20.82 -9.41
N PHE A 316 -27.61 20.84 -8.09
CA PHE A 316 -26.73 20.26 -7.08
C PHE A 316 -26.32 18.84 -7.46
N GLY A 317 -25.02 18.60 -7.57
CA GLY A 317 -24.52 17.33 -8.10
C GLY A 317 -23.02 17.30 -8.31
N PRO A 318 -22.48 16.19 -8.83
CA PRO A 318 -21.05 16.00 -8.96
C PRO A 318 -20.47 16.85 -10.10
N PHE A 319 -19.35 17.50 -9.83
CA PHE A 319 -18.48 18.12 -10.83
C PHE A 319 -17.03 18.17 -10.33
N ARG A 320 -16.11 18.42 -11.28
CA ARG A 320 -14.69 18.52 -11.01
C ARG A 320 -14.25 19.98 -10.93
N VAL A 321 -13.55 20.31 -9.86
CA VAL A 321 -12.87 21.59 -9.66
C VAL A 321 -11.44 21.45 -10.14
N GLU A 322 -11.07 22.29 -11.09
CA GLU A 322 -9.76 22.35 -11.70
C GLU A 322 -9.00 23.60 -11.20
N ILE A 323 -7.70 23.48 -10.97
CA ILE A 323 -6.89 24.58 -10.42
C ILE A 323 -6.44 25.50 -11.55
N ALA A 324 -6.81 26.78 -11.46
CA ALA A 324 -6.63 27.76 -12.52
C ALA A 324 -5.25 28.45 -12.48
N ASN A 325 -4.73 28.73 -11.28
CA ASN A 325 -3.52 29.55 -11.11
C ASN A 325 -2.55 28.91 -10.11
N LEU A 326 -1.74 27.96 -10.61
CA LEU A 326 -0.75 27.23 -9.81
C LEU A 326 0.39 28.11 -9.26
N LYS A 327 0.52 29.37 -9.70
CA LYS A 327 1.53 30.31 -9.20
C LYS A 327 1.08 31.08 -7.96
N HIS A 328 -0.23 31.14 -7.71
CA HIS A 328 -0.74 31.83 -6.53
C HIS A 328 -0.50 30.97 -5.29
N PRO A 329 0.03 31.49 -4.17
CA PRO A 329 0.37 30.69 -2.99
C PRO A 329 -0.78 29.82 -2.47
N ILE A 330 -2.02 30.33 -2.52
CA ILE A 330 -3.23 29.56 -2.15
C ILE A 330 -3.36 28.26 -2.97
N ALA A 331 -3.05 28.31 -4.26
CA ALA A 331 -3.28 27.23 -5.21
C ALA A 331 -2.01 26.44 -5.58
N GLU A 332 -0.84 26.88 -5.12
CA GLU A 332 0.45 26.26 -5.42
C GLU A 332 0.51 24.81 -4.91
N GLY A 333 0.62 23.85 -5.83
CA GLY A 333 0.64 22.42 -5.51
C GLY A 333 -0.72 21.82 -5.11
N LEU A 334 -1.82 22.59 -5.16
CA LEU A 334 -3.16 22.02 -5.04
C LEU A 334 -3.47 21.16 -6.27
N GLN A 335 -4.06 19.99 -6.04
CA GLN A 335 -4.54 19.11 -7.10
C GLN A 335 -6.00 19.42 -7.42
N PRO A 336 -6.44 19.21 -8.69
CA PRO A 336 -7.86 19.17 -9.01
C PRO A 336 -8.60 18.14 -8.16
N PHE A 337 -9.86 18.41 -7.83
CA PHE A 337 -10.65 17.56 -6.96
C PHE A 337 -12.11 17.49 -7.40
N ASP A 338 -12.73 16.34 -7.17
CA ASP A 338 -14.15 16.15 -7.41
C ASP A 338 -14.95 16.54 -6.16
N THR A 339 -16.09 17.19 -6.37
CA THR A 339 -17.02 17.60 -5.31
C THR A 339 -18.47 17.37 -5.74
N VAL A 340 -19.38 17.38 -4.77
CA VAL A 340 -20.84 17.38 -4.99
C VAL A 340 -21.35 18.68 -4.39
N ASP A 341 -21.67 19.66 -5.24
CA ASP A 341 -21.98 21.04 -4.86
C ASP A 341 -22.90 21.71 -5.90
N GLU A 342 -23.22 23.00 -5.73
CA GLU A 342 -23.82 23.85 -6.75
C GLU A 342 -22.74 24.62 -7.53
N LEU A 343 -22.68 24.42 -8.84
CA LEU A 343 -21.74 25.14 -9.70
C LEU A 343 -22.37 26.48 -10.12
N TYR A 344 -21.92 27.58 -9.52
CA TYR A 344 -22.44 28.92 -9.79
C TYR A 344 -21.95 29.48 -11.14
N PHE A 345 -22.85 30.13 -11.88
CA PHE A 345 -22.52 30.88 -13.11
C PHE A 345 -23.34 32.17 -13.21
N HIS A 346 -22.96 33.03 -14.16
CA HIS A 346 -23.56 34.37 -14.37
C HIS A 346 -23.60 35.26 -13.10
N GLN A 347 -22.59 35.16 -12.24
CA GLN A 347 -22.50 35.99 -11.05
C GLN A 347 -22.25 37.47 -11.40
N ALA A 348 -22.94 38.39 -10.74
CA ALA A 348 -22.83 39.83 -11.01
C ALA A 348 -21.56 40.44 -10.39
N GLY A 349 -20.98 41.46 -11.04
CA GLY A 349 -19.85 42.23 -10.51
C GLY A 349 -18.83 42.65 -11.56
N ASP A 350 -18.44 43.93 -11.55
CA ASP A 350 -17.62 44.53 -12.62
C ASP A 350 -16.12 44.58 -12.30
N LEU A 351 -15.74 44.42 -11.03
CA LEU A 351 -14.34 44.43 -10.62
C LEU A 351 -13.62 43.17 -11.12
N PRO A 352 -12.35 43.27 -11.54
CA PRO A 352 -11.61 42.13 -12.10
C PRO A 352 -11.42 41.04 -11.07
N ILE A 353 -11.46 39.77 -11.50
CA ILE A 353 -11.06 38.62 -10.67
C ILE A 353 -10.00 37.82 -11.43
N GLU A 354 -9.08 37.24 -10.69
CA GLU A 354 -8.18 36.22 -11.20
C GLU A 354 -8.58 34.89 -10.56
N PRO A 355 -9.16 33.95 -11.33
CA PRO A 355 -9.59 32.67 -10.78
C PRO A 355 -8.39 31.87 -10.25
N LEU A 356 -8.56 31.30 -9.05
CA LEU A 356 -7.68 30.29 -8.47
C LEU A 356 -8.14 28.88 -8.83
N ALA A 357 -9.44 28.70 -9.06
CA ALA A 357 -10.06 27.45 -9.46
C ALA A 357 -11.23 27.70 -10.41
N HIS A 358 -11.54 26.72 -11.25
CA HIS A 358 -12.67 26.74 -12.18
C HIS A 358 -13.37 25.38 -12.24
N ALA A 359 -14.60 25.36 -12.73
CA ALA A 359 -15.32 24.13 -13.06
C ALA A 359 -16.10 24.34 -14.38
N VAL A 360 -16.42 23.25 -15.08
CA VAL A 360 -17.19 23.33 -16.33
C VAL A 360 -18.67 23.16 -16.03
N SER A 361 -19.48 24.20 -16.28
CA SER A 361 -20.93 24.13 -16.08
C SER A 361 -21.57 23.15 -17.06
N LYS A 362 -22.49 22.32 -16.56
CA LYS A 362 -23.33 21.45 -17.37
C LYS A 362 -24.37 22.24 -18.15
N GLU A 363 -24.82 23.38 -17.64
CA GLU A 363 -25.77 24.26 -18.32
C GLU A 363 -25.09 25.16 -19.37
N THR A 364 -24.11 25.97 -18.97
CA THR A 364 -23.48 26.96 -19.88
C THR A 364 -22.42 26.33 -20.79
N LYS A 365 -21.89 25.15 -20.43
CA LYS A 365 -20.72 24.50 -21.06
C LYS A 365 -19.43 25.33 -20.96
N GLN A 366 -19.42 26.41 -20.18
CA GLN A 366 -18.27 27.28 -20.01
C GLN A 366 -17.47 26.91 -18.76
N ARG A 367 -16.21 27.34 -18.72
CA ARG A 367 -15.36 27.31 -17.52
C ARG A 367 -15.75 28.47 -16.61
N GLU A 368 -16.42 28.17 -15.52
CA GLU A 368 -16.89 29.13 -14.54
C GLU A 368 -15.90 29.24 -13.37
N PRO A 369 -15.62 30.45 -12.85
CA PRO A 369 -14.67 30.66 -11.76
C PRO A 369 -15.26 30.22 -10.41
N MET A 370 -14.52 29.38 -9.67
CA MET A 370 -14.99 28.76 -8.41
C MET A 370 -14.35 29.38 -7.15
N ALA A 371 -13.16 29.97 -7.26
CA ALA A 371 -12.49 30.68 -6.17
C ALA A 371 -11.52 31.72 -6.71
N TRP A 372 -11.30 32.81 -5.96
CA TRP A 372 -10.35 33.87 -6.29
C TRP A 372 -9.88 34.60 -5.02
N ALA A 373 -8.77 35.33 -5.14
CA ALA A 373 -8.21 36.13 -4.06
C ALA A 373 -7.82 37.52 -4.56
N TYR A 374 -7.93 38.53 -3.69
CA TYR A 374 -7.66 39.92 -4.04
C TYR A 374 -7.45 40.81 -2.82
N SER A 375 -6.96 42.02 -3.06
CA SER A 375 -6.89 43.05 -2.04
C SER A 375 -8.10 43.97 -2.08
N TYR A 376 -8.66 44.28 -0.91
CA TYR A 376 -9.59 45.39 -0.71
C TYR A 376 -8.97 46.35 0.30
N LYS A 377 -8.53 47.52 -0.19
CA LYS A 377 -7.68 48.45 0.59
C LYS A 377 -6.42 47.71 1.10
N LYS A 378 -6.27 47.53 2.42
CA LYS A 378 -5.16 46.78 3.03
C LYS A 378 -5.52 45.32 3.35
N ALA A 379 -6.79 44.94 3.26
CA ALA A 379 -7.24 43.58 3.54
C ALA A 379 -6.90 42.63 2.40
N ARG A 380 -6.47 41.42 2.76
CA ARG A 380 -6.45 40.25 1.87
C ARG A 380 -7.82 39.58 1.94
N VAL A 381 -8.47 39.42 0.79
CA VAL A 381 -9.82 38.84 0.67
C VAL A 381 -9.76 37.57 -0.17
N PHE A 382 -10.25 36.46 0.40
CA PHE A 382 -10.47 35.20 -0.29
C PHE A 382 -11.97 35.00 -0.51
N GLN A 383 -12.38 34.65 -1.73
CA GLN A 383 -13.77 34.39 -2.05
C GLN A 383 -13.89 33.07 -2.82
N THR A 384 -14.82 32.22 -2.40
CA THR A 384 -15.17 30.99 -3.14
C THR A 384 -16.67 30.82 -3.19
N VAL A 385 -17.16 30.32 -4.32
CA VAL A 385 -18.56 29.93 -4.51
C VAL A 385 -18.79 28.45 -4.20
N LEU A 386 -17.77 27.72 -3.73
CA LEU A 386 -17.91 26.35 -3.24
C LEU A 386 -18.37 26.36 -1.78
N GLY A 387 -19.22 25.41 -1.40
CA GLY A 387 -19.62 25.18 -0.01
C GLY A 387 -21.12 25.17 0.26
N HIS A 388 -21.94 24.64 -0.65
CA HIS A 388 -23.38 24.47 -0.38
C HIS A 388 -23.65 23.57 0.82
N SER A 389 -22.89 22.47 0.94
CA SER A 389 -22.99 21.48 2.02
C SER A 389 -21.70 21.34 2.84
N ASP A 390 -21.80 20.67 3.98
CA ASP A 390 -20.66 20.28 4.80
C ASP A 390 -19.71 19.33 4.04
N GLU A 391 -20.23 18.45 3.18
CA GLU A 391 -19.41 17.64 2.27
C GLU A 391 -18.63 18.52 1.28
N SER A 392 -19.29 19.51 0.68
CA SER A 392 -18.64 20.45 -0.27
C SER A 392 -17.46 21.16 0.39
N ILE A 393 -17.63 21.62 1.63
CA ILE A 393 -16.58 22.28 2.42
C ILE A 393 -15.44 21.31 2.75
N ARG A 394 -15.75 20.06 3.12
CA ARG A 394 -14.72 19.04 3.39
C ARG A 394 -13.90 18.71 2.14
N ARG A 395 -14.54 18.61 0.97
CA ARG A 395 -13.86 18.37 -0.32
C ARG A 395 -12.98 19.55 -0.72
N ALA A 396 -13.46 20.78 -0.51
CA ALA A 396 -12.73 22.01 -0.78
C ALA A 396 -11.82 22.49 0.38
N ALA A 397 -11.63 21.69 1.44
CA ALA A 397 -11.04 22.14 2.70
C ALA A 397 -9.62 22.71 2.56
N ALA A 398 -8.78 22.10 1.71
CA ALA A 398 -7.43 22.60 1.46
C ALA A 398 -7.46 23.99 0.80
N LEU A 399 -8.29 24.17 -0.22
CA LEU A 399 -8.47 25.45 -0.91
C LEU A 399 -9.02 26.53 0.04
N ILE A 400 -10.06 26.20 0.81
CA ILE A 400 -10.69 27.11 1.78
C ILE A 400 -9.71 27.53 2.86
N ARG A 401 -9.03 26.56 3.49
CA ARG A 401 -8.08 26.86 4.56
C ARG A 401 -6.90 27.68 4.07
N ARG A 402 -6.26 27.31 2.96
CA ARG A 402 -5.16 28.11 2.41
C ARG A 402 -5.61 29.53 2.07
N GLY A 403 -6.80 29.67 1.52
CA GLY A 403 -7.42 30.97 1.29
C GLY A 403 -7.60 31.78 2.58
N CYS A 404 -8.08 31.14 3.64
CA CYS A 404 -8.25 31.74 4.96
C CYS A 404 -6.91 32.11 5.63
N VAL A 405 -5.91 31.23 5.62
CA VAL A 405 -4.57 31.48 6.19
C VAL A 405 -3.88 32.62 5.43
N TRP A 406 -3.99 32.64 4.10
CA TRP A 406 -3.51 33.75 3.27
C TRP A 406 -4.22 35.06 3.61
N ALA A 407 -5.56 35.02 3.74
CA ALA A 407 -6.36 36.18 4.12
C ALA A 407 -6.00 36.71 5.52
N ALA A 408 -5.63 35.84 6.46
CA ALA A 408 -5.12 36.19 7.79
C ALA A 408 -3.71 36.83 7.78
N GLY A 409 -3.14 37.08 6.60
CA GLY A 409 -1.84 37.74 6.45
C GLY A 409 -0.64 36.81 6.70
N ARG A 410 -0.83 35.49 6.59
CA ARG A 410 0.27 34.52 6.69
C ARG A 410 0.73 34.13 5.28
N ASP A 411 2.04 33.91 5.13
CA ASP A 411 2.66 33.59 3.83
C ASP A 411 3.05 32.10 3.71
N GLU A 412 3.22 31.40 4.83
CA GLU A 412 3.41 29.95 4.87
C GLU A 412 2.05 29.24 4.86
N LEU A 413 1.67 28.59 3.75
CA LEU A 413 0.34 28.00 3.54
C LEU A 413 0.36 26.46 3.42
N ASP A 414 1.50 25.83 3.66
CA ASP A 414 1.82 24.44 3.28
C ASP A 414 1.22 23.36 4.21
N PHE A 415 0.56 23.75 5.30
CA PHE A 415 -0.06 22.81 6.22
C PHE A 415 -1.36 22.26 5.64
N ASP A 416 -1.33 21.11 4.96
CA ASP A 416 -2.53 20.39 4.51
C ASP A 416 -2.57 18.89 4.86
N PRO A 417 -3.26 18.48 5.95
CA PRO A 417 -3.63 17.10 6.11
C PRO A 417 -4.71 16.74 5.07
N PRO A 418 -4.64 15.54 4.48
CA PRO A 418 -5.69 15.01 3.63
C PRO A 418 -7.06 15.07 4.32
N TRP A 419 -8.13 15.40 3.58
CA TRP A 419 -9.50 15.43 4.13
C TRP A 419 -9.93 14.08 4.71
N GLN A 420 -9.34 12.96 4.26
CA GLN A 420 -9.58 11.61 4.79
C GLN A 420 -9.03 11.43 6.22
N LEU A 421 -8.08 12.26 6.67
CA LEU A 421 -7.55 12.23 8.04
C LEU A 421 -8.35 13.12 9.01
N THR A 422 -9.33 13.88 8.49
CA THR A 422 -10.13 14.83 9.29
C THR A 422 -11.50 14.26 9.67
N GLU A 423 -11.86 13.09 9.13
CA GLU A 423 -13.07 12.35 9.50
C GLU A 423 -12.91 11.79 10.93
N GLY A 424 -13.59 12.43 11.89
CA GLY A 424 -13.50 12.09 13.32
C GLY A 424 -12.39 12.82 14.10
N ALA A 425 -11.73 13.82 13.51
CA ALA A 425 -10.75 14.62 14.23
C ALA A 425 -11.42 15.44 15.35
N LEU A 426 -10.92 15.30 16.58
CA LEU A 426 -11.34 16.08 17.74
C LEU A 426 -10.85 17.53 17.61
N PHE A 427 -11.73 18.48 17.94
CA PHE A 427 -11.43 19.91 18.07
C PHE A 427 -10.13 20.12 18.88
N ARG A 428 -9.15 20.82 18.31
CA ARG A 428 -7.88 21.10 19.01
C ARG A 428 -8.00 22.45 19.69
N GLU A 429 -8.19 22.44 21.02
CA GLU A 429 -8.51 23.64 21.83
C GLU A 429 -9.75 24.41 21.36
N GLY A 430 -10.59 23.76 20.54
CA GLY A 430 -11.47 24.45 19.59
C GLY A 430 -12.64 25.20 20.21
N SER A 431 -13.22 26.07 19.37
CA SER A 431 -14.38 26.90 19.68
C SER A 431 -15.36 26.21 20.65
N PRO A 432 -15.82 26.87 21.76
CA PRO A 432 -16.84 26.29 22.64
C PRO A 432 -18.20 26.09 21.94
N TRP A 433 -18.30 26.53 20.69
CA TRP A 433 -19.47 26.42 19.86
C TRP A 433 -19.74 24.96 19.48
N THR A 434 -20.95 24.49 19.78
CA THR A 434 -21.44 23.18 19.37
C THR A 434 -22.78 23.36 18.67
N PRO A 435 -23.04 22.65 17.55
CA PRO A 435 -24.31 22.74 16.86
C PRO A 435 -25.41 22.12 17.74
N GLN A 436 -26.25 22.96 18.34
CA GLN A 436 -27.47 22.48 18.99
C GLN A 436 -28.40 21.91 17.89
N ASP A 437 -28.73 20.62 17.99
CA ASP A 437 -29.74 19.86 17.20
C ASP A 437 -29.39 19.23 15.83
N SER A 438 -28.12 18.99 15.46
CA SER A 438 -27.83 18.28 14.19
C SER A 438 -28.10 16.75 14.18
N GLN A 439 -28.47 16.14 15.31
CA GLN A 439 -28.68 14.68 15.41
C GLN A 439 -29.96 14.14 14.74
N LYS A 440 -30.85 14.98 14.18
CA LYS A 440 -32.18 14.52 13.72
C LYS A 440 -32.45 14.54 12.21
N ARG A 441 -31.52 14.95 11.34
CA ARG A 441 -31.78 14.97 9.87
C ARG A 441 -30.80 14.18 8.99
N ALA A 442 -29.69 13.68 9.53
CA ALA A 442 -28.76 12.82 8.78
C ALA A 442 -29.27 11.38 8.53
N ALA A 443 -30.53 11.07 8.88
CA ALA A 443 -31.11 9.72 8.79
C ALA A 443 -32.18 9.53 7.71
N VAL A 444 -32.40 10.50 6.79
CA VAL A 444 -33.47 10.41 5.79
C VAL A 444 -32.96 10.64 4.37
N VAL A 445 -31.98 9.85 3.92
CA VAL A 445 -31.88 9.41 2.50
C VAL A 445 -31.20 8.03 2.50
N ALA A 446 -31.97 6.98 2.77
CA ALA A 446 -31.57 5.61 2.46
C ALA A 446 -32.12 5.22 1.08
N PRO A 447 -31.38 4.47 0.25
CA PRO A 447 -31.96 3.81 -0.91
C PRO A 447 -32.87 2.66 -0.46
N THR A 448 -34.14 2.71 -0.85
CA THR A 448 -35.05 1.55 -0.99
C THR A 448 -34.42 0.54 -1.96
N GLU A 449 -34.36 -0.78 -1.80
CA GLU A 449 -35.10 -1.79 -1.02
C GLU A 449 -34.15 -2.99 -0.71
N LYS A 450 -34.35 -3.66 0.43
CA LYS A 450 -33.86 -5.02 0.70
C LYS A 450 -35.06 -5.94 0.92
N THR A 451 -35.13 -7.02 0.15
CA THR A 451 -35.92 -8.21 0.47
C THR A 451 -35.27 -8.94 1.65
N ALA A 452 -36.13 -9.32 2.61
CA ALA A 452 -35.78 -9.94 3.87
C ALA A 452 -35.55 -11.45 3.75
N VAL A 453 -34.59 -11.98 4.52
CA VAL A 453 -34.68 -13.31 5.14
C VAL A 453 -34.10 -13.21 6.54
N ALA A 454 -34.85 -13.75 7.51
CA ALA A 454 -34.64 -13.64 8.94
C ALA A 454 -33.94 -14.87 9.54
N SER A 455 -33.08 -14.63 10.54
CA SER A 455 -32.76 -15.49 11.69
C SER A 455 -31.75 -14.69 12.55
N GLY A 456 -31.93 -14.31 13.81
CA GLY A 456 -32.74 -14.87 14.90
C GLY A 456 -31.81 -15.56 15.91
N ALA A 457 -31.15 -14.81 16.81
CA ALA A 457 -30.67 -15.28 18.13
C ALA A 457 -29.98 -14.16 18.94
N ASP A 458 -30.71 -13.66 19.93
CA ASP A 458 -30.36 -13.19 21.27
C ASP A 458 -28.92 -12.81 21.67
N SER A 459 -28.82 -11.56 22.11
CA SER A 459 -27.78 -11.01 22.96
C SER A 459 -27.92 -11.42 24.43
N LYS A 460 -26.87 -11.99 25.02
CA LYS A 460 -26.61 -11.93 26.47
C LYS A 460 -25.14 -11.53 26.71
N VAL A 461 -24.97 -10.32 27.23
CA VAL A 461 -23.68 -9.79 27.72
C VAL A 461 -23.46 -10.30 29.14
N GLY A 462 -22.31 -10.91 29.41
CA GLY A 462 -21.90 -11.32 30.75
C GLY A 462 -20.45 -11.78 30.86
N ARG A 463 -19.65 -10.94 31.51
CA ARG A 463 -18.39 -11.20 32.26
C ARG A 463 -17.06 -11.50 31.52
N ALA A 464 -16.09 -10.67 31.93
CA ALA A 464 -14.71 -10.96 32.35
C ALA A 464 -13.75 -11.62 31.34
N VAL A 465 -12.73 -10.84 30.91
CA VAL A 465 -11.54 -11.34 30.23
C VAL A 465 -10.41 -11.52 31.26
N PRO A 466 -9.78 -12.72 31.35
CA PRO A 466 -8.60 -12.95 32.17
C PRO A 466 -7.31 -12.47 31.49
N SER A 467 -6.33 -12.18 32.33
CA SER A 467 -4.94 -11.77 32.05
C SER A 467 -4.19 -12.68 31.06
N ALA A 468 -3.52 -12.08 30.07
CA ALA A 468 -2.55 -12.73 29.19
C ALA A 468 -1.09 -12.52 29.67
N PRO A 469 -0.15 -13.44 29.36
CA PRO A 469 1.22 -13.49 29.90
C PRO A 469 2.24 -12.63 29.10
N PRO A 470 3.45 -12.38 29.64
CA PRO A 470 4.38 -11.38 29.09
C PRO A 470 5.24 -11.95 27.93
N PRO A 471 5.49 -11.20 26.85
CA PRO A 471 6.49 -11.56 25.85
C PRO A 471 7.90 -11.12 26.29
N SER A 472 8.82 -12.07 26.13
CA SER A 472 10.25 -12.03 26.39
C SER A 472 11.05 -11.21 25.36
N ALA A 473 12.08 -10.53 25.88
CA ALA A 473 13.36 -10.13 25.28
C ALA A 473 13.44 -9.85 23.76
N VAL A 474 13.41 -8.56 23.41
CA VAL A 474 13.80 -8.06 22.07
C VAL A 474 15.29 -7.70 22.07
N VAL A 475 16.00 -8.29 21.11
CA VAL A 475 17.41 -8.07 20.76
C VAL A 475 17.59 -6.65 20.19
N ASN A 476 18.63 -5.97 20.65
CA ASN A 476 18.97 -4.59 20.31
C ASN A 476 19.87 -4.59 19.05
N ASP A 477 19.31 -4.29 17.86
CA ASP A 477 20.09 -3.98 16.67
C ASP A 477 20.10 -2.46 16.41
N GLY A 478 21.30 -1.90 16.45
CA GLY A 478 21.55 -0.49 16.24
C GLY A 478 21.55 -0.11 14.76
N ALA A 479 21.14 1.14 14.52
CA ALA A 479 21.30 1.93 13.30
C ALA A 479 20.28 1.67 12.17
N LEU A 480 19.11 2.30 12.30
CA LEU A 480 18.48 3.19 11.30
C LEU A 480 17.11 3.63 11.85
N ARG A 481 17.08 4.64 12.72
CA ARG A 481 15.87 5.42 12.93
C ARG A 481 16.20 6.86 12.55
N SER A 482 15.94 7.17 11.29
CA SER A 482 15.85 8.56 10.85
C SER A 482 14.80 9.24 11.73
N THR A 483 15.18 10.38 12.28
CA THR A 483 14.31 11.49 12.66
C THR A 483 12.91 11.37 12.05
N ARG A 484 11.86 11.19 12.87
CA ARG A 484 10.47 11.22 12.38
C ARG A 484 10.10 12.68 12.12
N PRO A 485 9.95 13.12 10.86
CA PRO A 485 9.33 14.39 10.57
C PRO A 485 7.81 14.13 10.60
N THR A 486 7.04 15.07 11.13
CA THR A 486 5.57 15.07 10.98
C THR A 486 5.25 15.10 9.49
N LYS A 487 4.96 13.94 8.89
CA LYS A 487 4.80 13.77 7.44
C LYS A 487 3.35 13.41 7.12
N THR A 488 2.73 14.23 6.29
CA THR A 488 1.83 13.73 5.24
C THR A 488 2.38 12.39 4.73
N ARG A 489 1.61 11.30 4.84
CA ARG A 489 2.07 9.99 4.38
C ARG A 489 2.38 10.12 2.89
N SER A 490 3.67 10.01 2.54
CA SER A 490 4.10 10.04 1.14
C SER A 490 3.36 8.98 0.33
N SER A 491 3.14 9.22 -0.97
CA SER A 491 2.53 8.23 -1.87
C SER A 491 3.21 6.86 -1.74
N GLY A 492 2.38 5.82 -1.83
CA GLY A 492 2.80 4.43 -1.64
C GLY A 492 3.22 4.06 -0.22
N THR A 493 2.87 4.83 0.82
CA THR A 493 3.15 4.44 2.23
C THR A 493 1.93 3.72 2.80
N PRO A 494 2.01 2.41 3.14
CA PRO A 494 0.89 1.66 3.68
C PRO A 494 0.42 2.22 5.02
N ALA A 495 -0.86 2.01 5.35
CA ALA A 495 -1.39 2.50 6.62
C ALA A 495 -0.74 1.88 7.85
N ILE A 496 -0.16 0.70 7.67
CA ILE A 496 0.49 -0.12 8.68
C ILE A 496 2.02 0.04 8.75
N ALA A 497 2.60 0.94 7.96
CA ALA A 497 4.05 1.10 7.90
C ALA A 497 4.67 1.23 9.30
N ASP A 498 5.82 0.58 9.51
CA ASP A 498 6.54 0.46 10.80
C ASP A 498 5.85 -0.40 11.89
N ARG A 499 4.72 -1.08 11.62
CA ARG A 499 4.10 -1.99 12.61
C ARG A 499 4.75 -3.37 12.56
N GLU A 500 4.96 -3.97 13.73
CA GLU A 500 5.44 -5.35 13.81
C GLU A 500 4.42 -6.32 13.18
N PRO A 501 4.85 -7.26 12.31
CA PRO A 501 3.95 -8.16 11.57
C PRO A 501 2.93 -8.89 12.45
N GLY A 502 3.37 -9.40 13.61
CA GLY A 502 2.52 -10.15 14.54
C GLY A 502 1.45 -9.31 15.28
N THR A 503 1.42 -7.99 15.07
CA THR A 503 0.45 -7.06 15.68
C THR A 503 -0.63 -6.57 14.70
N GLN A 504 -0.66 -7.11 13.49
CA GLN A 504 -1.52 -6.66 12.39
C GLN A 504 -2.69 -7.63 12.18
N ASP A 505 -3.90 -7.07 11.99
CA ASP A 505 -5.17 -7.81 11.87
C ASP A 505 -5.78 -7.63 10.48
N GLU A 506 -6.80 -8.42 10.10
CA GLU A 506 -7.43 -8.36 8.76
C GLU A 506 -7.91 -6.95 8.35
N LYS A 507 -8.49 -6.20 9.29
CA LYS A 507 -8.97 -4.83 9.06
C LYS A 507 -7.89 -3.86 8.60
N ASP A 508 -6.63 -4.13 8.99
CA ASP A 508 -5.49 -3.28 8.65
C ASP A 508 -5.16 -3.35 7.15
N TRP A 509 -5.75 -4.30 6.44
CA TRP A 509 -5.50 -4.64 5.05
C TRP A 509 -6.69 -4.39 4.13
N ILE A 510 -7.73 -3.72 4.62
CA ILE A 510 -8.89 -3.32 3.83
C ILE A 510 -8.59 -1.98 3.18
N ASP A 511 -8.48 -1.97 1.86
CA ASP A 511 -8.17 -0.79 1.06
C ASP A 511 -8.76 -0.95 -0.35
N ASN A 512 -9.58 0.00 -0.78
CA ASN A 512 -10.29 -0.07 -2.05
C ASN A 512 -9.62 0.73 -3.19
N ARG A 513 -8.32 1.03 -3.08
CA ARG A 513 -7.60 1.81 -4.11
C ARG A 513 -7.60 1.16 -5.49
N TRP A 514 -7.63 -0.18 -5.57
CA TRP A 514 -7.65 -0.89 -6.86
C TRP A 514 -8.90 -0.56 -7.69
N SER A 515 -10.03 -0.24 -7.05
CA SER A 515 -11.26 0.20 -7.74
C SER A 515 -11.11 1.53 -8.51
N ARG A 516 -10.00 2.25 -8.35
CA ARG A 516 -9.69 3.47 -9.10
C ARG A 516 -8.65 3.25 -10.20
N THR A 517 -8.03 2.07 -10.26
CA THR A 517 -7.01 1.73 -11.25
C THR A 517 -7.63 1.62 -12.64
N GLU A 518 -7.01 2.26 -13.63
CA GLU A 518 -7.32 2.04 -15.03
C GLU A 518 -6.68 0.72 -15.48
N VAL A 519 -7.41 -0.37 -15.36
CA VAL A 519 -6.95 -1.73 -15.70
C VAL A 519 -6.81 -1.98 -17.22
N GLY A 520 -7.32 -1.06 -18.05
CA GLY A 520 -7.32 -1.15 -19.51
C GLY A 520 -8.56 -1.82 -20.11
N GLN A 521 -8.42 -2.29 -21.35
CA GLN A 521 -9.54 -2.84 -22.14
C GLN A 521 -9.99 -4.22 -21.66
N PHE A 522 -9.16 -4.93 -20.88
CA PHE A 522 -9.47 -6.26 -20.39
C PHE A 522 -8.92 -6.50 -18.98
N LEU A 523 -9.42 -7.54 -18.32
CA LEU A 523 -8.86 -8.10 -17.09
C LEU A 523 -9.02 -9.62 -17.09
N ALA A 524 -7.90 -10.35 -17.00
CA ALA A 524 -7.87 -11.77 -16.73
C ALA A 524 -8.11 -12.03 -15.23
N SER A 525 -9.08 -12.89 -14.92
CA SER A 525 -9.46 -13.24 -13.55
C SER A 525 -10.32 -14.50 -13.51
N SER A 526 -10.64 -15.01 -12.31
CA SER A 526 -11.82 -15.85 -12.12
C SER A 526 -13.05 -14.97 -11.92
N LEU A 527 -14.15 -15.28 -12.62
CA LEU A 527 -15.39 -14.50 -12.57
C LEU A 527 -16.59 -15.40 -12.26
N ARG A 528 -17.44 -15.00 -11.30
CA ARG A 528 -18.66 -15.73 -10.97
C ARG A 528 -19.83 -15.26 -11.84
N LEU A 529 -20.43 -16.17 -12.58
CA LEU A 529 -21.67 -15.95 -13.35
C LEU A 529 -22.86 -16.65 -12.67
N PRO A 530 -24.11 -16.29 -13.02
CA PRO A 530 -25.31 -16.90 -12.44
C PRO A 530 -25.38 -18.43 -12.60
N ASN A 531 -24.76 -18.99 -13.63
CA ASN A 531 -24.76 -20.42 -13.91
C ASN A 531 -23.42 -21.13 -13.62
N GLY A 532 -22.50 -20.51 -12.89
CA GLY A 532 -21.22 -21.10 -12.51
C GLY A 532 -20.04 -20.13 -12.60
N ALA A 533 -18.92 -20.48 -11.98
CA ALA A 533 -17.68 -19.71 -12.12
C ALA A 533 -16.98 -20.01 -13.45
N VAL A 534 -16.32 -19.00 -14.01
CA VAL A 534 -15.36 -19.11 -15.09
C VAL A 534 -13.98 -18.90 -14.47
N THR A 535 -13.14 -19.93 -14.42
CA THR A 535 -11.86 -19.86 -13.69
C THR A 535 -10.79 -19.10 -14.47
N LYS A 536 -10.78 -19.23 -15.81
CA LYS A 536 -9.92 -18.47 -16.73
C LYS A 536 -10.75 -17.49 -17.56
N ALA A 537 -11.28 -16.47 -16.89
CA ALA A 537 -12.14 -15.46 -17.51
C ALA A 537 -11.30 -14.28 -18.00
N LEU A 538 -11.37 -14.00 -19.30
CA LEU A 538 -10.93 -12.74 -19.87
C LEU A 538 -12.14 -11.82 -19.97
N SER A 539 -12.27 -10.89 -19.03
CA SER A 539 -13.30 -9.85 -19.08
C SER A 539 -12.84 -8.74 -20.01
N ILE A 540 -13.65 -8.34 -20.99
CA ILE A 540 -13.29 -7.40 -22.05
C ILE A 540 -14.32 -6.27 -22.08
N ARG A 541 -13.87 -5.02 -22.03
CA ARG A 541 -14.72 -3.84 -22.25
C ARG A 541 -15.09 -3.75 -23.73
N VAL A 542 -16.35 -3.44 -24.00
CA VAL A 542 -16.88 -3.32 -25.37
C VAL A 542 -17.83 -2.13 -25.48
N GLY A 543 -17.91 -1.56 -26.68
CA GLY A 543 -18.64 -0.32 -26.97
C GLY A 543 -17.71 0.88 -27.10
N ASP A 544 -18.11 1.87 -27.91
CA ASP A 544 -17.25 3.00 -28.25
C ASP A 544 -16.92 3.88 -27.03
N ARG A 545 -17.75 3.84 -25.98
CA ARG A 545 -17.57 4.54 -24.70
C ARG A 545 -17.31 3.60 -23.53
N ASP A 546 -16.94 2.34 -23.81
CA ASP A 546 -16.70 1.29 -22.81
C ASP A 546 -17.90 1.08 -21.87
N GLU A 547 -19.11 1.23 -22.41
CA GLU A 547 -20.37 1.15 -21.65
C GLU A 547 -20.83 -0.27 -21.30
N ALA A 548 -20.18 -1.28 -21.88
CA ALA A 548 -20.51 -2.69 -21.71
C ALA A 548 -19.26 -3.57 -21.50
N GLY A 549 -19.48 -4.78 -21.03
CA GLY A 549 -18.44 -5.78 -20.82
C GLY A 549 -18.88 -7.16 -21.29
N VAL A 550 -17.92 -7.99 -21.68
CA VAL A 550 -18.11 -9.41 -21.97
C VAL A 550 -17.10 -10.27 -21.23
N CYS A 551 -17.42 -11.55 -21.02
CA CYS A 551 -16.53 -12.53 -20.39
C CYS A 551 -16.25 -13.66 -21.39
N PHE A 552 -14.99 -13.84 -21.78
CA PHE A 552 -14.53 -14.96 -22.58
C PHE A 552 -13.81 -15.99 -21.71
N ASP A 553 -14.18 -17.26 -21.84
CA ASP A 553 -13.58 -18.40 -21.14
C ASP A 553 -12.45 -18.95 -22.01
N THR A 554 -11.21 -18.67 -21.64
CA THR A 554 -10.03 -19.06 -22.44
C THR A 554 -9.76 -20.56 -22.39
N ALA A 555 -10.23 -21.25 -21.35
CA ALA A 555 -10.10 -22.71 -21.25
C ALA A 555 -11.07 -23.44 -22.18
N ASN A 556 -12.28 -22.90 -22.36
CA ASN A 556 -13.33 -23.51 -23.17
C ASN A 556 -13.55 -22.84 -24.54
N LEU A 557 -12.80 -21.77 -24.85
CA LEU A 557 -12.92 -20.98 -26.08
C LEU A 557 -14.36 -20.52 -26.35
N ASN A 558 -14.98 -19.93 -25.31
CA ASN A 558 -16.42 -19.65 -25.29
C ASN A 558 -16.71 -18.26 -24.71
N LEU A 559 -17.55 -17.46 -25.38
CA LEU A 559 -18.04 -16.18 -24.83
C LEU A 559 -19.20 -16.46 -23.85
N ARG A 560 -18.93 -16.29 -22.56
CA ARG A 560 -19.78 -16.75 -21.46
C ARG A 560 -20.85 -15.77 -21.02
N ALA A 561 -20.64 -14.47 -21.14
CA ALA A 561 -21.62 -13.47 -20.72
C ALA A 561 -21.36 -12.11 -21.37
N GLY A 562 -22.40 -11.28 -21.40
CA GLY A 562 -22.32 -9.85 -21.70
C GLY A 562 -23.21 -9.04 -20.76
N TRP A 563 -22.76 -7.84 -20.38
CA TRP A 563 -23.45 -6.97 -19.42
C TRP A 563 -23.23 -5.48 -19.74
N THR A 564 -24.10 -4.63 -19.21
CA THR A 564 -24.10 -3.17 -19.44
C THR A 564 -24.15 -2.40 -18.13
N GLY A 565 -23.63 -1.17 -18.08
CA GLY A 565 -23.80 -0.29 -16.92
C GLY A 565 -22.70 -0.43 -15.86
N GLY A 566 -21.48 -0.71 -16.29
CA GLY A 566 -20.29 -0.87 -15.43
C GLY A 566 -19.45 -2.06 -15.89
N PHE A 567 -18.14 -2.05 -15.64
CA PHE A 567 -17.25 -3.15 -16.02
C PHE A 567 -17.16 -4.20 -14.91
N LEU A 568 -16.24 -4.02 -13.96
CA LEU A 568 -16.05 -4.90 -12.81
C LEU A 568 -15.94 -4.08 -11.53
N LYS A 569 -16.37 -4.69 -10.43
CA LYS A 569 -16.27 -4.18 -9.06
C LYS A 569 -15.32 -5.05 -8.26
N PHE A 570 -14.39 -4.41 -7.57
CA PHE A 570 -13.38 -5.07 -6.76
C PHE A 570 -13.75 -5.02 -5.28
N ASP A 571 -13.42 -6.09 -4.57
CA ASP A 571 -13.51 -6.12 -3.10
C ASP A 571 -12.33 -5.37 -2.49
N ALA A 572 -12.48 -4.82 -1.28
CA ALA A 572 -11.42 -4.05 -0.64
C ALA A 572 -10.47 -4.91 0.21
N ALA A 573 -10.83 -6.17 0.51
CA ALA A 573 -10.01 -7.04 1.35
C ALA A 573 -8.65 -7.28 0.68
N ARG A 574 -7.57 -7.02 1.43
CA ARG A 574 -6.18 -7.19 0.99
C ARG A 574 -5.89 -6.40 -0.30
N PHE A 575 -6.31 -5.13 -0.37
CA PHE A 575 -6.20 -4.30 -1.59
C PHE A 575 -6.92 -4.91 -2.81
N GLY A 576 -7.94 -5.72 -2.57
CA GLY A 576 -8.68 -6.50 -3.57
C GLY A 576 -8.00 -7.76 -4.08
N LEU A 577 -6.89 -8.18 -3.45
CA LEU A 577 -6.17 -9.39 -3.86
C LEU A 577 -6.86 -10.69 -3.40
N LEU A 578 -7.71 -10.63 -2.37
CA LEU A 578 -8.23 -11.83 -1.73
C LEU A 578 -9.47 -12.43 -2.44
N ASN A 579 -10.40 -11.57 -2.84
CA ASN A 579 -11.72 -11.97 -3.32
C ASN A 579 -11.86 -11.73 -4.83
N LEU A 580 -12.64 -12.58 -5.48
CA LEU A 580 -12.90 -12.48 -6.93
C LEU A 580 -13.60 -11.16 -7.30
N PRO A 581 -13.26 -10.55 -8.45
CA PRO A 581 -14.03 -9.43 -8.98
C PRO A 581 -15.48 -9.85 -9.26
N LYS A 582 -16.38 -8.86 -9.25
CA LYS A 582 -17.81 -9.03 -9.54
C LYS A 582 -18.19 -8.18 -10.74
N ILE A 583 -19.18 -8.63 -11.51
CA ILE A 583 -19.81 -7.80 -12.53
C ILE A 583 -20.49 -6.63 -11.82
N ASP A 584 -20.19 -5.39 -12.24
CA ASP A 584 -20.80 -4.18 -11.68
C ASP A 584 -22.15 -3.86 -12.34
N GLY A 585 -22.26 -4.16 -13.64
CA GLY A 585 -23.44 -3.87 -14.45
C GLY A 585 -24.53 -4.95 -14.45
N GLN A 586 -25.55 -4.73 -15.28
CA GLN A 586 -26.64 -5.68 -15.51
C GLN A 586 -26.32 -6.64 -16.64
N ILE A 587 -26.35 -7.93 -16.31
CA ILE A 587 -26.15 -9.04 -17.25
C ILE A 587 -27.29 -9.06 -18.27
N GLN A 588 -26.92 -9.01 -19.55
CA GLN A 588 -27.84 -9.05 -20.68
C GLN A 588 -28.02 -10.48 -21.23
N PHE A 589 -26.96 -11.29 -21.16
CA PHE A 589 -27.02 -12.73 -21.48
C PHE A 589 -25.97 -13.53 -20.70
N VAL A 590 -26.23 -14.82 -20.50
CA VAL A 590 -25.29 -15.79 -19.94
C VAL A 590 -25.35 -17.08 -20.75
N ALA A 591 -24.24 -17.46 -21.35
CA ALA A 591 -24.12 -18.69 -22.11
C ALA A 591 -23.94 -19.92 -21.20
N THR A 592 -24.38 -21.10 -21.66
CA THR A 592 -24.12 -22.40 -21.03
C THR A 592 -22.63 -22.64 -20.90
N GLY A 593 -22.23 -23.28 -19.79
CA GLY A 593 -20.85 -23.70 -19.59
C GLY A 593 -20.38 -24.75 -20.58
N GLY A 594 -19.06 -24.95 -20.63
CA GLY A 594 -18.39 -25.91 -21.49
C GLY A 594 -17.91 -25.33 -22.82
N PRO A 595 -17.40 -26.20 -23.72
CA PRO A 595 -16.72 -25.79 -24.95
C PRO A 595 -17.58 -24.92 -25.86
N GLY A 596 -16.96 -23.90 -26.45
CA GLY A 596 -17.54 -23.09 -27.54
C GLY A 596 -17.50 -23.81 -28.89
N TRP A 597 -16.66 -24.84 -29.01
CA TRP A 597 -16.50 -25.66 -30.21
C TRP A 597 -16.81 -27.12 -29.90
N ILE A 598 -17.49 -27.79 -30.82
CA ILE A 598 -17.94 -29.18 -30.69
C ILE A 598 -17.25 -30.02 -31.76
N GLY A 599 -16.71 -31.17 -31.37
CA GLY A 599 -16.10 -32.13 -32.29
C GLY A 599 -14.61 -31.91 -32.59
N ALA A 600 -13.99 -30.86 -32.07
CA ALA A 600 -12.57 -30.58 -32.21
C ALA A 600 -11.94 -30.13 -30.88
N THR A 601 -10.68 -30.50 -30.65
CA THR A 601 -9.88 -29.96 -29.54
C THR A 601 -9.41 -28.56 -29.89
N GLY A 602 -9.46 -27.66 -28.92
CA GLY A 602 -9.04 -26.29 -29.10
C GLY A 602 -7.99 -25.86 -28.09
N ARG A 603 -7.18 -24.87 -28.47
CA ARG A 603 -6.18 -24.24 -27.61
C ARG A 603 -6.23 -22.73 -27.79
N PHE A 604 -6.26 -21.99 -26.69
CA PHE A 604 -6.07 -20.55 -26.72
C PHE A 604 -4.62 -20.22 -27.09
N THR A 605 -4.40 -19.29 -28.01
CA THR A 605 -3.04 -18.89 -28.43
C THR A 605 -2.69 -17.47 -28.01
N GLY A 606 -3.68 -16.64 -27.72
CA GLY A 606 -3.47 -15.30 -27.17
C GLY A 606 -4.52 -14.31 -27.62
N PHE A 607 -4.20 -13.02 -27.48
CA PHE A 607 -5.05 -11.95 -27.98
C PHE A 607 -4.26 -10.68 -28.31
N HIS A 608 -4.74 -9.95 -29.31
CA HIS A 608 -4.22 -8.65 -29.73
C HIS A 608 -5.07 -7.53 -29.13
N VAL A 609 -4.45 -6.39 -28.82
CA VAL A 609 -5.13 -5.21 -28.30
C VAL A 609 -4.89 -4.03 -29.22
N HIS A 610 -5.92 -3.60 -29.95
CA HIS A 610 -5.85 -2.52 -30.93
C HIS A 610 -6.78 -1.37 -30.53
N GLY A 611 -6.22 -0.31 -29.97
CA GLY A 611 -7.02 0.77 -29.36
C GLY A 611 -7.96 0.20 -28.28
N LYS A 612 -9.27 0.34 -28.50
CA LYS A 612 -10.34 -0.23 -27.64
C LYS A 612 -10.81 -1.63 -28.04
N ARG A 613 -10.23 -2.23 -29.08
CA ARG A 613 -10.63 -3.55 -29.58
C ARG A 613 -9.68 -4.61 -29.08
N VAL A 614 -10.26 -5.76 -28.72
CA VAL A 614 -9.52 -6.99 -28.42
C VAL A 614 -9.86 -8.01 -29.50
N VAL A 615 -8.84 -8.63 -30.08
CA VAL A 615 -8.96 -9.75 -31.02
C VAL A 615 -8.39 -10.99 -30.36
N LEU A 616 -9.26 -11.92 -30.02
CA LEU A 616 -8.91 -13.23 -29.48
C LEU A 616 -8.38 -14.11 -30.60
N GLU A 617 -7.33 -14.87 -30.34
CA GLU A 617 -6.77 -15.87 -31.26
C GLU A 617 -6.68 -17.23 -30.56
N TYR A 618 -7.10 -18.28 -31.28
CA TYR A 618 -7.06 -19.65 -30.79
C TYR A 618 -7.04 -20.66 -31.95
N GLU A 619 -6.56 -21.86 -31.69
CA GLU A 619 -6.54 -22.97 -32.64
C GLU A 619 -7.69 -23.94 -32.36
N ILE A 620 -8.33 -24.43 -33.41
CA ILE A 620 -9.34 -25.49 -33.38
C ILE A 620 -8.96 -26.52 -34.45
N GLY A 621 -8.62 -27.74 -34.05
CA GLY A 621 -8.15 -28.75 -35.00
C GLY A 621 -6.90 -28.30 -35.76
N ASP A 622 -7.01 -28.15 -37.08
CA ASP A 622 -5.93 -27.73 -37.99
C ASP A 622 -6.01 -26.24 -38.41
N THR A 623 -6.94 -25.46 -37.84
CA THR A 623 -7.16 -24.06 -38.22
C THR A 623 -7.01 -23.09 -37.06
N THR A 624 -6.60 -21.87 -37.39
CA THR A 624 -6.67 -20.71 -36.50
C THR A 624 -8.04 -20.05 -36.62
N VAL A 625 -8.54 -19.56 -35.50
CA VAL A 625 -9.76 -18.75 -35.39
C VAL A 625 -9.39 -17.43 -34.73
N ARG A 626 -9.92 -16.33 -35.29
CA ARG A 626 -9.87 -15.00 -34.70
C ARG A 626 -11.26 -14.51 -34.39
N GLU A 627 -11.42 -13.90 -33.24
CA GLU A 627 -12.71 -13.40 -32.78
C GLU A 627 -12.57 -12.04 -32.11
N SER A 628 -13.45 -11.09 -32.42
CA SER A 628 -13.52 -9.81 -31.69
C SER A 628 -14.95 -9.50 -31.25
N PRO A 629 -15.19 -9.31 -29.94
CA PRO A 629 -16.47 -8.83 -29.44
C PRO A 629 -16.58 -7.29 -29.54
N LYS A 630 -17.80 -6.80 -29.77
CA LYS A 630 -18.18 -5.37 -29.80
C LYS A 630 -19.56 -5.19 -29.15
N ALA A 631 -19.91 -3.97 -28.78
CA ALA A 631 -21.27 -3.61 -28.39
C ALA A 631 -21.72 -2.34 -29.11
N GLU A 632 -23.00 -2.27 -29.50
CA GLU A 632 -23.62 -1.10 -30.12
C GLU A 632 -25.01 -0.81 -29.52
N PRO A 633 -25.40 0.47 -29.36
CA PRO A 633 -26.74 0.81 -28.90
C PRO A 633 -27.79 0.58 -30.00
N VAL A 634 -28.85 -0.14 -29.67
CA VAL A 634 -29.94 -0.51 -30.60
C VAL A 634 -31.29 -0.44 -29.88
N GLY A 635 -32.19 0.42 -30.35
CA GLY A 635 -33.57 0.50 -29.85
C GLY A 635 -33.69 0.84 -28.35
N GLY A 636 -32.72 1.53 -27.76
CA GLY A 636 -32.67 1.82 -26.32
C GLY A 636 -32.03 0.72 -25.45
N SER A 637 -31.63 -0.40 -26.06
CA SER A 637 -30.87 -1.49 -25.46
C SER A 637 -29.49 -1.63 -26.11
N THR A 638 -28.72 -2.66 -25.76
CA THR A 638 -27.38 -2.93 -26.32
C THR A 638 -27.38 -4.24 -27.10
N ALA A 639 -26.86 -4.20 -28.34
CA ALA A 639 -26.53 -5.38 -29.13
C ALA A 639 -25.06 -5.73 -28.92
N PHE A 640 -24.78 -6.95 -28.49
CA PHE A 640 -23.43 -7.50 -28.40
C PHE A 640 -23.09 -8.26 -29.68
N ILE A 641 -22.05 -7.83 -30.38
CA ILE A 641 -21.66 -8.36 -31.68
C ILE A 641 -20.38 -9.17 -31.53
N ARG A 642 -20.30 -10.32 -32.21
CA ARG A 642 -19.08 -11.12 -32.35
C ARG A 642 -18.75 -11.20 -33.83
N THR A 643 -17.55 -10.80 -34.21
CA THR A 643 -16.99 -11.03 -35.55
C THR A 643 -15.98 -12.15 -35.44
N ILE A 644 -16.14 -13.22 -36.23
CA ILE A 644 -15.23 -14.38 -36.25
C ILE A 644 -14.69 -14.62 -37.65
N GLU A 645 -13.38 -14.84 -37.74
CA GLU A 645 -12.70 -15.32 -38.92
C GLU A 645 -12.10 -16.71 -38.63
N ILE A 646 -12.45 -17.68 -39.46
CA ILE A 646 -12.02 -19.08 -39.35
C ILE A 646 -11.13 -19.35 -40.56
N GLY A 647 -9.91 -19.80 -40.32
CA GLY A 647 -9.00 -20.18 -41.39
C GLY A 647 -9.47 -21.39 -42.23
N PRO A 648 -8.71 -21.73 -43.28
CA PRO A 648 -8.91 -22.99 -44.00
C PRO A 648 -8.79 -24.20 -43.06
N HIS A 649 -9.68 -25.18 -43.20
CA HIS A 649 -9.76 -26.34 -42.32
C HIS A 649 -10.20 -27.60 -43.09
N GLY A 650 -9.61 -28.75 -42.74
CA GLY A 650 -9.81 -30.01 -43.45
C GLY A 650 -11.01 -30.84 -42.97
N SER A 651 -11.56 -30.56 -41.79
CA SER A 651 -12.63 -31.35 -41.16
C SER A 651 -13.80 -30.48 -40.73
N PRO A 652 -15.06 -30.93 -40.86
CA PRO A 652 -16.21 -30.15 -40.41
C PRO A 652 -16.10 -29.75 -38.94
N LEU A 653 -16.47 -28.49 -38.65
CA LEU A 653 -16.47 -27.91 -37.32
C LEU A 653 -17.89 -27.57 -36.88
N GLU A 654 -18.15 -27.60 -35.58
CA GLU A 654 -19.41 -27.09 -35.05
C GLU A 654 -19.13 -26.04 -33.97
N PHE A 655 -19.70 -24.86 -34.15
CA PHE A 655 -19.45 -23.71 -33.29
C PHE A 655 -20.72 -23.28 -32.55
N ARG A 656 -20.62 -23.14 -31.23
CA ARG A 656 -21.70 -22.69 -30.35
C ARG A 656 -21.63 -21.18 -30.17
N PHE A 657 -22.65 -20.48 -30.68
CA PHE A 657 -22.62 -19.02 -30.78
C PHE A 657 -23.62 -18.33 -29.84
N ALA A 658 -24.65 -19.03 -29.36
CA ALA A 658 -25.63 -18.53 -28.40
C ALA A 658 -26.09 -19.62 -27.42
N SER A 659 -26.44 -19.25 -26.19
CA SER A 659 -27.03 -20.19 -25.22
C SER A 659 -27.81 -19.49 -24.11
N ALA A 660 -28.64 -20.27 -23.40
CA ALA A 660 -29.64 -19.83 -22.43
C ALA A 660 -30.82 -19.02 -23.02
N LEU A 661 -31.27 -19.45 -24.20
CA LEU A 661 -32.48 -18.93 -24.78
C LEU A 661 -33.68 -19.71 -24.21
N ASN A 662 -34.69 -18.99 -23.69
CA ASN A 662 -35.96 -19.62 -23.32
C ASN A 662 -36.68 -20.00 -24.62
N ASN A 663 -36.79 -21.31 -24.88
CA ASN A 663 -37.42 -21.91 -26.08
C ASN A 663 -37.02 -21.23 -27.40
N PRO A 664 -35.75 -21.33 -27.83
CA PRO A 664 -35.34 -20.78 -29.12
C PRO A 664 -36.07 -21.49 -30.28
N SER A 665 -36.63 -20.69 -31.19
CA SER A 665 -37.09 -21.15 -32.51
C SER A 665 -36.27 -20.48 -33.61
N ILE A 666 -35.90 -21.27 -34.61
CA ILE A 666 -35.22 -20.77 -35.82
C ILE A 666 -36.30 -20.34 -36.81
N HIS A 667 -36.24 -19.10 -37.29
CA HIS A 667 -37.12 -18.60 -38.35
C HIS A 667 -36.26 -18.15 -39.53
N GLU A 668 -36.50 -18.75 -40.68
CA GLU A 668 -35.87 -18.34 -41.94
C GLU A 668 -36.75 -17.29 -42.63
N GLU A 669 -36.16 -16.15 -42.96
CA GLU A 669 -36.83 -15.06 -43.66
C GLU A 669 -35.91 -14.61 -44.81
N GLU A 670 -36.28 -14.97 -46.05
CA GLU A 670 -35.62 -14.48 -47.25
C GLU A 670 -36.15 -13.07 -47.57
N ASP A 671 -35.39 -12.02 -47.23
CA ASP A 671 -35.70 -10.66 -47.67
C ASP A 671 -34.95 -10.38 -49.00
N ASP A 672 -35.68 -10.01 -50.05
CA ASP A 672 -35.15 -9.48 -51.31
C ASP A 672 -34.64 -8.05 -51.10
N LEU A 673 -33.51 -7.92 -50.38
CA LEU A 673 -32.78 -6.67 -50.25
C LEU A 673 -31.96 -6.47 -51.53
N SER A 674 -32.58 -5.80 -52.50
CA SER A 674 -32.00 -5.43 -53.80
C SER A 674 -30.52 -5.03 -53.69
N GLY A 675 -29.61 -5.97 -54.00
CA GLY A 675 -28.16 -5.74 -54.06
C GLY A 675 -27.26 -6.50 -53.07
N ARG A 676 -27.78 -7.30 -52.12
CA ARG A 676 -26.94 -8.15 -51.24
C ARG A 676 -27.24 -9.64 -51.46
N ALA A 677 -26.22 -10.42 -51.84
CA ALA A 677 -26.37 -11.80 -52.31
C ALA A 677 -26.42 -12.90 -51.20
N ALA A 678 -26.96 -12.64 -50.00
CA ALA A 678 -27.07 -13.68 -48.96
C ALA A 678 -28.29 -13.52 -48.04
N PRO A 679 -29.00 -14.62 -47.68
CA PRO A 679 -30.14 -14.59 -46.75
C PRO A 679 -29.70 -14.23 -45.31
N VAL A 680 -30.58 -13.57 -44.56
CA VAL A 680 -30.38 -13.24 -43.14
C VAL A 680 -31.17 -14.22 -42.29
N HIS A 681 -30.48 -15.09 -41.54
CA HIS A 681 -31.14 -16.02 -40.63
C HIS A 681 -31.49 -15.36 -39.30
N ARG A 682 -32.71 -15.61 -38.78
CA ARG A 682 -33.18 -15.06 -37.50
C ARG A 682 -33.46 -16.17 -36.50
N LEU A 683 -32.96 -15.98 -35.30
CA LEU A 683 -33.29 -16.81 -34.15
C LEU A 683 -34.17 -15.98 -33.21
N ARG A 684 -35.31 -16.52 -32.78
CA ARG A 684 -36.27 -15.84 -31.91
C ARG A 684 -36.52 -16.71 -30.67
N CYS A 685 -36.41 -16.13 -29.47
CA CYS A 685 -36.56 -16.81 -28.18
C CYS A 685 -37.53 -16.09 -27.24
N SER A 686 -38.77 -16.54 -27.14
CA SER A 686 -39.79 -15.87 -26.33
C SER A 686 -39.60 -16.15 -24.83
N SER A 687 -39.54 -15.10 -24.01
CA SER A 687 -39.61 -15.20 -22.55
C SER A 687 -40.98 -14.66 -22.07
N THR A 688 -41.57 -15.31 -21.07
CA THR A 688 -42.94 -15.03 -20.60
C THR A 688 -43.06 -13.76 -19.73
N ASN A 689 -41.97 -13.05 -19.44
CA ASN A 689 -41.95 -11.89 -18.54
C ASN A 689 -41.41 -10.64 -19.23
N ALA A 690 -42.23 -9.95 -20.04
CA ALA A 690 -42.07 -8.57 -20.56
C ALA A 690 -40.74 -8.12 -21.23
N THR A 691 -39.66 -8.90 -21.24
CA THR A 691 -38.41 -8.70 -21.99
C THR A 691 -38.30 -9.73 -23.11
N GLY A 692 -38.11 -9.25 -24.34
CA GLY A 692 -38.14 -10.05 -25.56
C GLY A 692 -36.79 -10.12 -26.26
N LEU A 693 -36.35 -11.37 -26.48
CA LEU A 693 -35.78 -11.88 -27.73
C LEU A 693 -34.32 -11.58 -28.08
N ALA A 694 -33.43 -12.56 -27.86
CA ALA A 694 -32.12 -12.63 -28.52
C ALA A 694 -32.31 -12.89 -30.02
N VAL A 695 -32.09 -11.87 -30.84
CA VAL A 695 -32.01 -12.01 -32.30
C VAL A 695 -30.56 -12.11 -32.73
N THR A 696 -30.22 -13.26 -33.29
CA THR A 696 -28.90 -13.54 -33.85
C THR A 696 -28.99 -13.52 -35.37
N PHE A 697 -28.16 -12.69 -36.01
CA PHE A 697 -28.09 -12.49 -37.46
C PHE A 697 -26.78 -13.06 -37.96
N LEU A 698 -26.79 -13.85 -39.04
CA LEU A 698 -25.59 -14.46 -39.59
C LEU A 698 -25.46 -14.08 -41.05
N GLN A 699 -24.28 -13.58 -41.45
CA GLN A 699 -23.90 -13.43 -42.85
C GLN A 699 -22.86 -14.50 -43.18
N GLY A 700 -23.07 -15.25 -44.27
CA GLY A 700 -22.13 -16.29 -44.74
C GLY A 700 -22.48 -17.73 -44.35
N VAL A 701 -23.67 -17.98 -43.77
CA VAL A 701 -24.17 -19.31 -43.35
C VAL A 701 -25.51 -19.58 -44.05
N ILE A 702 -25.84 -20.84 -44.35
CA ILE A 702 -27.16 -21.25 -44.88
C ILE A 702 -28.00 -21.81 -43.71
N GLY A 703 -29.31 -21.52 -43.66
CA GLY A 703 -30.17 -21.82 -42.50
C GLY A 703 -30.19 -23.29 -42.07
N LYS A 704 -29.97 -24.21 -43.00
CA LYS A 704 -29.81 -25.66 -42.76
C LYS A 704 -28.62 -26.03 -41.85
N ASP A 705 -27.65 -25.13 -41.72
CA ASP A 705 -26.43 -25.34 -40.95
C ASP A 705 -26.62 -25.03 -39.45
N LEU A 706 -27.77 -24.42 -39.08
CA LEU A 706 -28.11 -24.05 -37.70
C LEU A 706 -28.84 -25.17 -36.95
N LYS A 707 -28.47 -25.37 -35.69
CA LYS A 707 -29.06 -26.39 -34.81
C LYS A 707 -29.38 -25.81 -33.45
N VAL A 708 -30.62 -26.01 -32.99
CA VAL A 708 -30.97 -25.89 -31.57
C VAL A 708 -30.62 -27.20 -30.88
N ARG A 709 -29.74 -27.15 -29.88
CA ARG A 709 -29.29 -28.32 -29.14
C ARG A 709 -30.20 -28.62 -27.94
N SER A 710 -30.07 -29.82 -27.38
CA SER A 710 -30.83 -30.27 -26.21
C SER A 710 -30.58 -29.43 -24.95
N ASP A 711 -29.39 -28.81 -24.85
CA ASP A 711 -29.03 -27.87 -23.78
C ASP A 711 -29.53 -26.44 -24.04
N LYS A 712 -30.38 -26.25 -25.06
CA LYS A 712 -30.92 -24.96 -25.51
C LYS A 712 -29.85 -23.98 -26.03
N SER A 713 -28.64 -24.46 -26.29
CA SER A 713 -27.65 -23.71 -27.06
C SER A 713 -27.97 -23.77 -28.55
N VAL A 714 -27.50 -22.75 -29.29
CA VAL A 714 -27.57 -22.73 -30.75
C VAL A 714 -26.16 -22.84 -31.30
N SER A 715 -26.00 -23.75 -32.26
CA SER A 715 -24.74 -24.00 -32.93
C SER A 715 -24.88 -23.93 -34.45
N VAL A 716 -23.77 -23.65 -35.12
CA VAL A 716 -23.63 -23.66 -36.57
C VAL A 716 -22.65 -24.77 -36.96
N SER A 717 -23.04 -25.60 -37.91
CA SER A 717 -22.17 -26.58 -38.55
C SER A 717 -21.43 -25.91 -39.71
N LEU A 718 -20.13 -26.11 -39.80
CA LEU A 718 -19.26 -25.54 -40.81
C LEU A 718 -18.58 -26.68 -41.54
N GLU A 719 -18.83 -26.80 -42.84
CA GLU A 719 -18.17 -27.79 -43.68
C GLU A 719 -16.71 -27.40 -43.93
N ALA A 720 -15.86 -28.41 -44.18
CA ALA A 720 -14.46 -28.20 -44.51
C ALA A 720 -14.29 -27.18 -45.66
N SER A 721 -13.39 -26.23 -45.48
CA SER A 721 -13.18 -25.12 -46.42
C SER A 721 -11.70 -24.89 -46.71
N ARG A 722 -11.38 -24.68 -47.99
CA ARG A 722 -10.04 -24.26 -48.44
C ARG A 722 -9.82 -22.75 -48.39
N LYS A 723 -10.85 -21.97 -48.06
CA LYS A 723 -10.81 -20.51 -47.93
C LYS A 723 -11.22 -20.10 -46.52
N PRO A 724 -10.72 -18.98 -45.98
CA PRO A 724 -11.21 -18.44 -44.73
C PRO A 724 -12.72 -18.16 -44.79
N ILE A 725 -13.42 -18.43 -43.69
CA ILE A 725 -14.83 -18.13 -43.50
C ILE A 725 -14.93 -16.97 -42.51
N ARG A 726 -15.62 -15.89 -42.89
CA ARG A 726 -15.94 -14.79 -41.99
C ARG A 726 -17.41 -14.82 -41.63
N LEU A 727 -17.68 -14.85 -40.34
CA LEU A 727 -19.01 -14.89 -39.75
C LEU A 727 -19.14 -13.72 -38.78
N TRP A 728 -20.35 -13.23 -38.61
CA TRP A 728 -20.66 -12.32 -37.51
C TRP A 728 -22.06 -12.60 -37.01
N TRP A 729 -22.29 -12.25 -35.74
CA TRP A 729 -23.64 -12.22 -35.21
C TRP A 729 -23.78 -11.30 -34.00
N ALA A 730 -25.03 -10.98 -33.68
CA ALA A 730 -25.39 -10.18 -32.53
C ALA A 730 -26.26 -10.94 -31.52
N VAL A 731 -26.21 -10.50 -30.27
CA VAL A 731 -27.17 -10.83 -29.21
C VAL A 731 -27.73 -9.51 -28.70
N TRP A 732 -29.03 -9.31 -28.87
CA TRP A 732 -29.75 -8.15 -28.37
C TRP A 732 -30.80 -8.60 -27.35
N ASN A 733 -30.93 -7.90 -26.24
CA ASN A 733 -31.97 -8.15 -25.25
C ASN A 733 -32.62 -6.81 -24.88
N GLY A 734 -33.92 -6.69 -25.11
CA GLY A 734 -34.61 -5.43 -24.88
C GLY A 734 -36.13 -5.54 -24.73
N PRO A 735 -36.80 -4.39 -24.59
CA PRO A 735 -38.25 -4.31 -24.49
C PRO A 735 -38.94 -4.87 -25.74
N ALA A 736 -40.04 -5.59 -25.55
CA ALA A 736 -40.77 -6.27 -26.64
C ALA A 736 -41.30 -5.29 -27.72
N ASP A 737 -41.61 -4.05 -27.35
CA ASP A 737 -42.07 -2.98 -28.24
C ASP A 737 -40.96 -2.35 -29.08
N ARG A 738 -39.69 -2.63 -28.77
CA ARG A 738 -38.51 -2.13 -29.51
C ARG A 738 -37.88 -3.17 -30.43
N VAL A 739 -38.47 -4.36 -30.55
CA VAL A 739 -37.97 -5.45 -31.41
C VAL A 739 -37.87 -5.02 -32.88
N SER A 740 -38.79 -4.19 -33.37
CA SER A 740 -38.75 -3.67 -34.75
C SER A 740 -37.50 -2.85 -35.04
N ASP A 741 -36.96 -2.14 -34.03
CA ASP A 741 -35.75 -1.35 -34.19
C ASP A 741 -34.52 -2.26 -34.32
N ALA A 742 -34.47 -3.33 -33.52
CA ALA A 742 -33.42 -4.33 -33.62
C ALA A 742 -33.47 -5.06 -34.97
N ASP A 743 -34.66 -5.40 -35.45
CA ASP A 743 -34.86 -6.00 -36.78
C ASP A 743 -34.42 -5.03 -37.89
N HIS A 744 -34.76 -3.74 -37.82
CA HIS A 744 -34.34 -2.75 -38.81
C HIS A 744 -32.82 -2.49 -38.80
N TRP A 745 -32.24 -2.33 -37.62
CA TRP A 745 -30.80 -2.15 -37.44
C TRP A 745 -30.06 -3.34 -38.05
N ALA A 746 -30.47 -4.57 -37.78
CA ALA A 746 -29.78 -5.74 -38.29
C ALA A 746 -29.85 -5.92 -39.81
N LYS A 747 -30.98 -5.56 -40.45
CA LYS A 747 -31.10 -5.58 -41.92
C LYS A 747 -30.15 -4.60 -42.60
N THR A 748 -29.89 -3.47 -41.95
CA THR A 748 -29.09 -2.37 -42.50
C THR A 748 -27.62 -2.43 -42.07
N HIS A 749 -27.34 -3.06 -40.93
CA HIS A 749 -26.00 -3.20 -40.39
C HIS A 749 -25.10 -4.03 -41.32
N THR A 750 -23.83 -3.66 -41.37
CA THR A 750 -22.79 -4.42 -42.07
C THR A 750 -21.55 -4.29 -41.21
N PRO A 751 -21.08 -5.38 -40.60
CA PRO A 751 -19.84 -5.30 -39.85
C PRO A 751 -18.73 -4.91 -40.82
N SER A 752 -18.12 -3.77 -40.54
CA SER A 752 -17.04 -3.21 -41.33
C SER A 752 -15.66 -3.67 -40.88
N ASP A 753 -15.57 -4.34 -39.74
CA ASP A 753 -14.28 -4.66 -39.11
C ASP A 753 -13.57 -5.78 -39.88
N ASP A 754 -12.38 -5.47 -40.40
CA ASP A 754 -11.43 -6.48 -40.83
C ASP A 754 -10.53 -6.88 -39.65
N LEU A 755 -10.65 -8.12 -39.18
CA LEU A 755 -9.82 -8.59 -38.06
C LEU A 755 -8.33 -8.60 -38.43
N ASN A 756 -7.97 -8.71 -39.71
CA ASN A 756 -6.58 -8.64 -40.16
C ASN A 756 -5.98 -7.24 -40.00
N ASP A 757 -6.81 -6.18 -39.97
CA ASP A 757 -6.35 -4.84 -39.63
C ASP A 757 -6.24 -4.64 -38.11
N LEU A 758 -7.13 -5.27 -37.33
CA LEU A 758 -7.16 -5.16 -35.88
C LEU A 758 -6.08 -5.99 -35.16
N ILE A 759 -5.41 -6.93 -35.83
CA ILE A 759 -4.23 -7.61 -35.27
C ILE A 759 -2.93 -6.84 -35.52
N LYS A 760 -2.96 -5.79 -36.35
CA LYS A 760 -1.79 -4.93 -36.54
C LYS A 760 -1.60 -4.07 -35.30
N PRO A 761 -0.35 -3.83 -34.87
CA PRO A 761 -0.06 -2.96 -33.74
C PRO A 761 -0.71 -1.57 -33.88
N ALA A 762 -1.32 -1.11 -32.79
CA ALA A 762 -1.87 0.24 -32.70
C ALA A 762 -0.85 1.18 -32.04
N PRO A 763 -0.97 2.50 -32.17
CA PRO A 763 -0.13 3.42 -31.39
C PRO A 763 -0.29 3.22 -29.88
N ALA A 764 0.80 3.35 -29.14
CA ALA A 764 0.85 3.32 -27.68
C ALA A 764 -0.30 4.08 -27.00
N ARG A 765 -0.94 3.42 -26.03
CA ARG A 765 -2.03 3.96 -25.20
C ARG A 765 -1.52 4.53 -23.89
N TRP A 766 -0.47 3.95 -23.31
CA TRP A 766 0.02 4.33 -21.99
C TRP A 766 1.04 5.46 -22.09
N LEU A 767 0.56 6.69 -22.31
CA LEU A 767 1.36 7.90 -22.38
C LEU A 767 1.00 8.90 -21.27
N PRO A 768 1.98 9.70 -20.80
CA PRO A 768 3.39 9.68 -21.15
C PRO A 768 4.17 8.58 -20.42
N ALA A 769 5.40 8.29 -20.86
CA ALA A 769 6.35 7.60 -19.99
C ALA A 769 6.64 8.47 -18.76
N LEU A 770 6.78 7.86 -17.59
CA LEU A 770 7.02 8.55 -16.33
C LEU A 770 8.51 8.64 -16.06
N GLU A 771 8.95 9.75 -15.48
CA GLU A 771 10.34 9.95 -15.10
C GLU A 771 10.46 10.02 -13.58
N THR A 772 11.40 9.27 -13.03
CA THR A 772 11.79 9.34 -11.62
C THR A 772 13.30 9.43 -11.50
N THR A 773 13.82 9.67 -10.30
CA THR A 773 15.25 9.61 -10.00
C THR A 773 15.49 8.53 -8.96
N GLY A 774 16.66 7.92 -8.95
CA GLY A 774 17.06 7.01 -7.87
C GLY A 774 17.94 7.70 -6.84
N HIS A 775 18.08 7.03 -5.70
CA HIS A 775 18.98 7.41 -4.63
C HIS A 775 20.07 6.34 -4.47
N VAL A 776 21.29 6.69 -4.86
CA VAL A 776 22.47 5.83 -4.64
C VAL A 776 22.87 5.91 -3.17
N ALA A 777 22.88 4.77 -2.49
CA ALA A 777 23.31 4.71 -1.10
C ALA A 777 24.84 4.93 -1.00
N PRO A 778 25.30 5.58 0.08
CA PRO A 778 26.73 5.79 0.27
C PRO A 778 27.42 4.44 0.54
N ASP A 779 28.65 4.32 0.04
CA ASP A 779 29.48 3.11 0.15
C ASP A 779 30.09 2.98 1.55
N THR A 780 29.27 2.96 2.61
CA THR A 780 29.73 2.95 4.01
C THR A 780 29.96 1.54 4.55
N GLY A 781 29.12 0.56 4.19
CA GLY A 781 29.19 -0.83 4.62
C GLY A 781 29.63 -1.83 3.53
N PRO A 782 29.62 -3.15 3.82
CA PRO A 782 29.94 -4.21 2.85
C PRO A 782 28.93 -4.31 1.70
N LEU A 783 27.67 -4.00 1.99
CA LEU A 783 26.58 -3.94 1.04
C LEU A 783 25.98 -2.53 1.07
N ALA A 784 25.64 -1.99 -0.09
CA ALA A 784 24.86 -0.77 -0.22
C ALA A 784 23.53 -1.08 -0.93
N ILE A 785 22.43 -0.47 -0.47
CA ILE A 785 21.11 -0.66 -1.06
C ILE A 785 20.65 0.68 -1.65
N ASP A 786 20.79 0.83 -2.96
CA ASP A 786 20.28 1.98 -3.70
C ASP A 786 18.75 1.83 -3.88
N THR A 787 18.04 2.96 -3.98
CA THR A 787 16.59 2.97 -4.20
C THR A 787 16.28 3.52 -5.58
N LEU A 788 15.62 2.73 -6.43
CA LEU A 788 15.03 3.20 -7.67
C LEU A 788 13.62 3.70 -7.36
N THR A 789 13.37 5.00 -7.48
CA THR A 789 12.09 5.56 -7.03
C THR A 789 10.94 5.06 -7.89
N VAL A 790 10.01 4.37 -7.24
CA VAL A 790 8.79 3.83 -7.85
C VAL A 790 7.75 4.96 -8.00
N PRO A 791 7.09 5.11 -9.17
CA PRO A 791 6.05 6.11 -9.41
C PRO A 791 4.71 5.69 -8.79
N TYR A 792 4.59 5.73 -7.45
CA TYR A 792 3.34 5.37 -6.75
C TYR A 792 2.16 6.28 -7.10
N ASP A 793 2.47 7.53 -7.47
CA ASP A 793 1.51 8.47 -8.01
C ASP A 793 1.70 8.48 -9.53
N ASN A 794 0.76 7.86 -10.25
CA ASN A 794 0.80 7.69 -11.69
C ASN A 794 -0.59 7.96 -12.28
N PRO A 795 -0.69 8.41 -13.54
CA PRO A 795 -1.95 8.90 -14.11
C PRO A 795 -3.04 7.81 -14.21
N TRP A 796 -2.65 6.54 -14.16
CA TRP A 796 -3.56 5.40 -14.27
C TRP A 796 -4.02 4.84 -12.92
N ASN A 797 -3.60 5.46 -11.80
CA ASN A 797 -3.80 4.97 -10.45
C ASN A 797 -3.39 3.49 -10.28
N ALA A 798 -2.39 3.04 -11.05
CA ALA A 798 -1.88 1.68 -10.97
C ALA A 798 -1.21 1.47 -9.61
N LEU A 799 -1.54 0.36 -8.95
CA LEU A 799 -0.97 0.03 -7.65
C LEU A 799 0.39 -0.62 -7.83
N MET A 800 1.42 0.05 -7.32
CA MET A 800 2.82 -0.36 -7.49
C MET A 800 3.26 -1.41 -6.46
N PHE A 801 2.47 -2.47 -6.31
CA PHE A 801 2.75 -3.64 -5.46
C PHE A 801 3.64 -4.58 -6.27
N LEU A 802 4.94 -4.26 -6.34
CA LEU A 802 5.87 -4.91 -7.25
C LEU A 802 6.18 -6.34 -6.83
N SER A 803 6.08 -7.28 -7.76
CA SER A 803 6.06 -8.72 -7.48
C SER A 803 6.98 -9.59 -8.33
N GLY A 804 7.62 -9.01 -9.34
CA GLY A 804 8.58 -9.69 -10.20
C GLY A 804 9.47 -8.69 -10.90
N VAL A 805 10.73 -9.06 -11.13
CA VAL A 805 11.72 -8.26 -11.83
C VAL A 805 12.65 -9.15 -12.62
N GLU A 806 12.96 -8.77 -13.85
CA GLU A 806 13.99 -9.40 -14.66
C GLU A 806 14.52 -8.42 -15.71
N PHE A 807 15.66 -8.74 -16.31
CA PHE A 807 16.38 -7.85 -17.19
C PHE A 807 16.54 -8.42 -18.60
N THR A 808 16.45 -7.52 -19.57
CA THR A 808 16.94 -7.78 -20.93
C THR A 808 18.46 -7.66 -20.98
N SER A 809 19.07 -8.21 -22.03
CA SER A 809 20.51 -8.25 -22.25
C SER A 809 21.15 -6.85 -22.31
N ASP A 810 20.39 -5.82 -22.69
CA ASP A 810 20.82 -4.43 -22.69
C ASP A 810 20.75 -3.76 -21.30
N GLY A 811 20.24 -4.46 -20.29
CA GLY A 811 20.12 -3.99 -18.91
C GLY A 811 18.84 -3.21 -18.59
N ALA A 812 17.87 -3.09 -19.50
CA ALA A 812 16.53 -2.60 -19.16
C ALA A 812 15.79 -3.62 -18.30
N ALA A 813 15.07 -3.13 -17.29
CA ALA A 813 14.29 -3.97 -16.38
C ALA A 813 12.83 -4.05 -16.84
N TYR A 814 12.23 -5.22 -16.66
CA TYR A 814 10.79 -5.39 -16.65
C TYR A 814 10.35 -5.73 -15.23
N VAL A 815 9.29 -5.06 -14.76
CA VAL A 815 8.79 -5.19 -13.40
C VAL A 815 7.27 -5.38 -13.43
N CYS A 816 6.75 -6.44 -12.80
CA CYS A 816 5.30 -6.64 -12.68
C CYS A 816 4.74 -6.22 -11.32
N SER A 817 3.44 -5.88 -11.28
CA SER A 817 2.67 -5.69 -10.06
C SER A 817 1.67 -6.83 -9.83
N ILE A 818 1.34 -7.13 -8.57
CA ILE A 818 0.32 -8.14 -8.23
C ILE A 818 -1.07 -7.75 -8.77
N HIS A 819 -1.30 -6.48 -9.13
CA HIS A 819 -2.60 -6.01 -9.64
C HIS A 819 -2.76 -6.14 -11.15
N GLY A 820 -1.76 -6.65 -11.87
CA GLY A 820 -1.88 -7.01 -13.28
C GLY A 820 -1.00 -6.22 -14.25
N ASP A 821 -0.15 -5.32 -13.75
CA ASP A 821 0.69 -4.45 -14.58
C ASP A 821 2.07 -5.02 -14.84
N VAL A 822 2.66 -4.63 -15.98
CA VAL A 822 4.08 -4.79 -16.30
C VAL A 822 4.64 -3.45 -16.73
N TRP A 823 5.80 -3.08 -16.22
CA TRP A 823 6.49 -1.83 -16.47
C TRP A 823 7.87 -2.10 -17.05
N LYS A 824 8.21 -1.43 -18.15
CA LYS A 824 9.58 -1.35 -18.66
C LYS A 824 10.28 -0.17 -18.00
N VAL A 825 11.43 -0.42 -17.38
CA VAL A 825 12.25 0.58 -16.70
C VAL A 825 13.60 0.69 -17.38
N THR A 826 13.92 1.89 -17.86
CA THR A 826 15.17 2.22 -18.56
C THR A 826 15.90 3.36 -17.85
N GLY A 827 17.14 3.65 -18.26
CA GLY A 827 17.99 4.67 -17.61
C GLY A 827 18.66 4.19 -16.32
N ILE A 828 18.68 2.88 -16.08
CA ILE A 828 19.33 2.27 -14.91
C ILE A 828 20.85 2.31 -15.12
N ASP A 829 21.50 3.32 -14.53
CA ASP A 829 22.95 3.48 -14.53
C ASP A 829 23.54 3.55 -13.12
N ASN A 830 24.83 3.82 -12.99
CA ASN A 830 25.51 3.91 -11.69
C ASN A 830 25.10 5.15 -10.88
N LYS A 831 24.56 6.20 -11.51
CA LYS A 831 24.16 7.46 -10.86
C LYS A 831 22.69 7.48 -10.47
N LEU A 832 21.87 6.69 -11.17
CA LEU A 832 20.41 6.69 -11.10
C LEU A 832 19.81 8.10 -11.28
N GLY A 833 20.44 8.95 -12.09
CA GLY A 833 20.05 10.36 -12.24
C GLY A 833 18.71 10.55 -12.96
N LYS A 834 18.31 9.57 -13.78
CA LYS A 834 17.05 9.57 -14.52
C LYS A 834 16.61 8.14 -14.82
N LEU A 835 15.44 7.76 -14.32
CA LEU A 835 14.78 6.50 -14.59
C LEU A 835 13.52 6.78 -15.41
N THR A 836 13.29 6.01 -16.46
CA THR A 836 12.07 6.13 -17.28
C THR A 836 11.24 4.87 -17.13
N TRP A 837 10.00 5.03 -16.68
CA TRP A 837 9.00 3.99 -16.48
C TRP A 837 7.95 4.08 -17.58
N LYS A 838 7.80 3.02 -18.36
CA LYS A 838 6.76 2.89 -19.37
C LYS A 838 5.87 1.71 -18.98
N ARG A 839 4.56 1.94 -18.82
CA ARG A 839 3.60 0.86 -18.61
C ARG A 839 3.55 0.06 -19.91
N PHE A 840 4.01 -1.19 -19.82
CA PHE A 840 4.23 -2.08 -20.96
C PHE A 840 3.00 -2.96 -21.19
N ALA A 841 2.43 -3.53 -20.12
CA ALA A 841 1.23 -4.35 -20.18
C ALA A 841 0.35 -4.12 -18.94
N THR A 842 -0.93 -4.47 -19.02
CA THR A 842 -1.90 -4.40 -17.91
C THR A 842 -2.96 -5.50 -18.03
N GLY A 843 -3.75 -5.73 -16.99
CA GLY A 843 -4.91 -6.61 -17.01
C GLY A 843 -4.59 -8.09 -16.83
N LEU A 844 -3.35 -8.46 -16.50
CA LEU A 844 -2.93 -9.85 -16.26
C LEU A 844 -3.45 -10.36 -14.91
N TYR A 845 -3.64 -11.69 -14.78
CA TYR A 845 -4.24 -12.29 -13.60
C TYR A 845 -3.25 -12.48 -12.44
N GLN A 846 -3.19 -11.48 -11.56
CA GLN A 846 -2.34 -11.48 -10.35
C GLN A 846 -0.89 -11.94 -10.57
N PRO A 847 -0.10 -11.20 -11.37
CA PRO A 847 1.28 -11.56 -11.68
C PRO A 847 2.17 -11.70 -10.44
N LEU A 848 2.78 -12.87 -10.26
CA LEU A 848 3.65 -13.21 -9.12
C LEU A 848 4.95 -13.91 -9.54
N GLY A 849 5.25 -13.85 -10.84
CA GLY A 849 6.49 -14.32 -11.46
C GLY A 849 6.71 -13.63 -12.80
N LEU A 850 7.96 -13.30 -13.11
CA LEU A 850 8.35 -12.66 -14.36
C LEU A 850 9.74 -13.18 -14.74
N LYS A 851 9.91 -13.56 -16.01
CA LYS A 851 11.20 -13.99 -16.55
C LYS A 851 11.44 -13.40 -17.94
N VAL A 852 12.69 -13.11 -18.26
CA VAL A 852 13.14 -12.73 -19.60
C VAL A 852 14.03 -13.84 -20.12
N VAL A 853 13.64 -14.42 -21.25
CA VAL A 853 14.40 -15.46 -21.95
C VAL A 853 14.59 -14.99 -23.37
N ASN A 854 15.84 -14.92 -23.83
CA ASN A 854 16.18 -14.42 -25.17
C ASN A 854 15.57 -13.05 -25.48
N ASP A 855 15.62 -12.13 -24.51
CA ASP A 855 15.02 -10.78 -24.53
C ASP A 855 13.49 -10.74 -24.72
N GLN A 856 12.81 -11.87 -24.57
CA GLN A 856 11.35 -11.97 -24.56
C GLN A 856 10.83 -12.05 -23.13
N VAL A 857 9.74 -11.33 -22.86
CA VAL A 857 9.19 -11.16 -21.50
C VAL A 857 8.04 -12.15 -21.28
N TYR A 858 8.20 -13.00 -20.26
CA TYR A 858 7.23 -13.99 -19.82
C TYR A 858 6.71 -13.60 -18.43
N VAL A 859 5.39 -13.63 -18.25
CA VAL A 859 4.73 -13.23 -17.01
C VAL A 859 3.79 -14.34 -16.57
N LEU A 860 3.97 -14.79 -15.32
CA LEU A 860 3.15 -15.82 -14.71
C LEU A 860 1.93 -15.17 -14.05
N GLY A 861 0.74 -15.47 -14.57
CA GLY A 861 -0.54 -15.25 -13.90
C GLY A 861 -1.06 -16.52 -13.22
N ARG A 862 -2.19 -16.40 -12.52
CA ARG A 862 -2.89 -17.56 -11.91
C ARG A 862 -3.50 -18.53 -12.93
N ASP A 863 -3.61 -18.10 -14.18
CA ASP A 863 -4.25 -18.81 -15.28
C ASP A 863 -3.26 -19.38 -16.29
N GLN A 864 -2.17 -18.67 -16.57
CA GLN A 864 -1.23 -19.03 -17.63
C GLN A 864 0.13 -18.33 -17.49
N ILE A 865 1.12 -18.80 -18.25
CA ILE A 865 2.32 -18.05 -18.58
C ILE A 865 2.03 -17.26 -19.86
N THR A 866 2.06 -15.93 -19.78
CA THR A 866 1.83 -15.04 -20.92
C THR A 866 3.17 -14.50 -21.42
N ARG A 867 3.44 -14.63 -22.73
CA ARG A 867 4.53 -13.89 -23.38
C ARG A 867 3.99 -12.58 -23.93
N VAL A 868 4.41 -11.46 -23.36
CA VAL A 868 3.93 -10.11 -23.74
C VAL A 868 4.86 -9.51 -24.79
N ARG A 869 4.30 -9.14 -25.94
CA ARG A 869 5.07 -8.75 -27.14
C ARG A 869 4.71 -7.36 -27.62
N ASP A 870 5.73 -6.54 -27.77
CA ASP A 870 5.71 -5.23 -28.43
C ASP A 870 6.13 -5.47 -29.89
N GLU A 871 5.20 -5.32 -30.82
CA GLU A 871 5.40 -5.68 -32.22
C GLU A 871 5.76 -4.49 -33.10
N ASN A 872 5.60 -3.25 -32.59
CA ASN A 872 5.94 -2.02 -33.29
C ASN A 872 7.12 -1.23 -32.67
N GLY A 873 7.63 -1.66 -31.51
CA GLY A 873 8.75 -1.07 -30.81
C GLY A 873 8.43 0.21 -30.02
N ASP A 874 7.16 0.49 -29.71
CA ASP A 874 6.73 1.71 -29.02
C ASP A 874 6.78 1.64 -27.48
N GLY A 875 7.21 0.49 -26.94
CA GLY A 875 7.33 0.24 -25.51
C GLY A 875 6.03 -0.22 -24.85
N GLU A 876 5.07 -0.74 -25.62
CA GLU A 876 3.80 -1.30 -25.14
C GLU A 876 3.54 -2.68 -25.77
N ALA A 877 2.88 -3.58 -25.04
CA ALA A 877 2.49 -4.89 -25.56
C ALA A 877 1.25 -4.78 -26.46
N ASP A 878 1.39 -5.25 -27.70
CA ASP A 878 0.32 -5.38 -28.69
C ASP A 878 -0.33 -6.77 -28.63
N PHE A 879 0.48 -7.80 -28.39
CA PHE A 879 0.07 -9.20 -28.39
C PHE A 879 0.40 -9.87 -27.05
N TYR A 880 -0.63 -10.48 -26.46
CA TYR A 880 -0.57 -11.23 -25.22
C TYR A 880 -0.65 -12.71 -25.59
N GLU A 881 0.50 -13.30 -25.85
CA GLU A 881 0.62 -14.68 -26.31
C GLU A 881 0.47 -15.65 -25.14
N ASP A 882 -0.41 -16.64 -25.31
CA ASP A 882 -0.55 -17.75 -24.37
C ASP A 882 0.55 -18.79 -24.60
N PHE A 883 1.66 -18.63 -23.88
CA PHE A 883 2.78 -19.56 -23.94
C PHE A 883 2.41 -20.90 -23.29
N CYS A 884 1.79 -20.88 -22.11
CA CYS A 884 1.35 -22.09 -21.40
C CYS A 884 0.11 -21.84 -20.55
N ASN A 885 -0.99 -22.50 -20.91
CA ASN A 885 -2.29 -22.43 -20.23
C ASN A 885 -2.70 -23.78 -19.61
N LEU A 886 -1.71 -24.63 -19.33
CA LEU A 886 -1.90 -25.90 -18.63
C LEU A 886 -2.05 -25.74 -17.10
N ILE A 887 -1.81 -24.55 -16.58
CA ILE A 887 -1.93 -24.24 -15.15
C ILE A 887 -3.37 -24.49 -14.70
N GLU A 888 -3.55 -25.26 -13.62
CA GLU A 888 -4.88 -25.47 -13.05
C GLU A 888 -5.31 -24.22 -12.25
N THR A 889 -6.50 -23.69 -12.54
CA THR A 889 -6.95 -22.42 -11.94
C THR A 889 -8.16 -22.63 -11.03
N PHE A 890 -8.04 -22.09 -9.82
CA PHE A 890 -8.94 -22.32 -8.71
C PHE A 890 -9.60 -21.00 -8.26
N PRO A 891 -10.93 -20.94 -8.10
CA PRO A 891 -11.63 -19.73 -7.67
C PRO A 891 -11.44 -19.40 -6.17
N GLU A 892 -10.82 -20.29 -5.39
CA GLU A 892 -10.63 -20.16 -3.96
C GLU A 892 -9.72 -18.98 -3.58
N PRO A 893 -10.04 -18.26 -2.49
CA PRO A 893 -9.12 -17.31 -1.87
C PRO A 893 -7.81 -18.00 -1.46
N HIS A 894 -6.67 -17.31 -1.62
CA HIS A 894 -5.31 -17.77 -1.28
C HIS A 894 -4.65 -18.83 -2.18
N HIS A 895 -5.28 -19.27 -3.28
CA HIS A 895 -4.62 -20.14 -4.25
C HIS A 895 -3.76 -19.34 -5.24
N TYR A 896 -2.66 -18.77 -4.75
CA TYR A 896 -1.69 -18.05 -5.57
C TYR A 896 -0.77 -19.00 -6.35
N VAL A 897 -0.37 -18.56 -7.55
CA VAL A 897 0.61 -19.21 -8.42
C VAL A 897 1.81 -18.27 -8.46
N THR A 898 2.98 -18.72 -8.04
CA THR A 898 4.08 -17.83 -7.68
C THR A 898 5.43 -18.28 -8.22
N SER A 899 6.32 -17.30 -8.40
CA SER A 899 7.69 -17.47 -8.91
C SER A 899 7.72 -17.93 -10.37
N LEU A 900 8.70 -17.48 -11.13
CA LEU A 900 8.91 -17.97 -12.49
C LEU A 900 10.41 -18.04 -12.74
N GLU A 901 10.96 -19.25 -12.69
CA GLU A 901 12.39 -19.50 -12.89
C GLU A 901 12.64 -20.32 -14.14
N THR A 902 13.87 -20.29 -14.63
CA THR A 902 14.30 -21.10 -15.76
C THR A 902 15.64 -21.77 -15.49
N ASP A 903 15.85 -22.94 -16.08
CA ASP A 903 17.15 -23.62 -16.07
C ASP A 903 17.92 -23.38 -17.38
N ALA A 904 19.14 -23.94 -17.47
CA ALA A 904 19.97 -23.88 -18.68
C ALA A 904 19.37 -24.64 -19.89
N HIS A 905 18.30 -25.42 -19.70
CA HIS A 905 17.56 -26.09 -20.76
C HIS A 905 16.31 -25.32 -21.19
N GLU A 906 16.14 -24.09 -20.68
CA GLU A 906 14.99 -23.21 -20.93
C GLU A 906 13.64 -23.81 -20.46
N ASN A 907 13.66 -24.78 -19.54
CA ASN A 907 12.43 -25.19 -18.86
C ASN A 907 11.99 -24.08 -17.92
N PHE A 908 10.69 -23.85 -17.81
CA PHE A 908 10.11 -22.91 -16.86
C PHE A 908 9.64 -23.64 -15.61
N TYR A 909 9.79 -22.99 -14.45
CA TYR A 909 9.39 -23.54 -13.17
C TYR A 909 8.53 -22.53 -12.43
N TYR A 910 7.47 -23.00 -11.78
CA TYR A 910 6.66 -22.20 -10.86
C TYR A 910 6.15 -23.07 -9.71
N VAL A 911 5.61 -22.42 -8.67
CA VAL A 911 5.07 -23.11 -7.51
C VAL A 911 3.71 -22.57 -7.08
N ASP A 912 2.83 -23.47 -6.67
CA ASP A 912 1.51 -23.21 -6.10
C ASP A 912 1.19 -24.24 -4.98
N PRO A 913 0.03 -24.15 -4.31
CA PRO A 913 -0.40 -25.16 -3.34
C PRO A 913 -0.55 -26.59 -3.86
N VAL A 914 -0.68 -26.81 -5.18
CA VAL A 914 -0.70 -28.15 -5.78
C VAL A 914 0.72 -28.75 -5.77
N GLY A 915 1.73 -27.94 -6.13
CA GLY A 915 3.11 -28.39 -6.12
C GLY A 915 4.10 -27.42 -6.77
N VAL A 916 5.31 -27.93 -6.99
CA VAL A 916 6.28 -27.34 -7.92
C VAL A 916 6.07 -27.96 -9.28
N HIS A 917 5.97 -27.12 -10.30
CA HIS A 917 5.70 -27.56 -11.67
C HIS A 917 6.86 -27.19 -12.58
N ARG A 918 7.14 -28.06 -13.56
CA ARG A 918 8.07 -27.83 -14.65
C ARG A 918 7.31 -27.81 -15.97
N VAL A 919 7.50 -26.74 -16.73
CA VAL A 919 6.91 -26.51 -18.05
C VAL A 919 8.03 -26.60 -19.10
N SER A 920 7.75 -27.31 -20.19
CA SER A 920 8.72 -27.48 -21.29
C SER A 920 9.06 -26.14 -21.97
N PRO A 921 10.21 -26.04 -22.67
CA PRO A 921 10.64 -24.78 -23.31
C PRO A 921 9.68 -24.26 -24.38
N ASP A 922 8.82 -25.12 -24.92
CA ASP A 922 7.77 -24.77 -25.88
C ASP A 922 6.40 -24.47 -25.24
N GLY A 923 6.30 -24.57 -23.91
CA GLY A 923 5.08 -24.34 -23.14
C GLY A 923 3.99 -25.40 -23.34
N ARG A 924 4.30 -26.54 -24.01
CA ARG A 924 3.29 -27.53 -24.42
C ARG A 924 3.07 -28.67 -23.44
N THR A 925 4.00 -28.88 -22.52
CA THR A 925 3.88 -29.94 -21.51
C THR A 925 4.23 -29.40 -20.14
N MET A 926 3.60 -29.98 -19.12
CA MET A 926 3.78 -29.61 -17.72
C MET A 926 3.75 -30.86 -16.85
N GLU A 927 4.62 -30.91 -15.85
CA GLU A 927 4.63 -31.95 -14.83
C GLU A 927 4.79 -31.37 -13.42
N THR A 928 4.18 -32.01 -12.43
CA THR A 928 4.36 -31.67 -11.02
C THR A 928 5.50 -32.51 -10.44
N ILE A 929 6.59 -31.86 -10.01
CA ILE A 929 7.80 -32.52 -9.50
C ILE A 929 7.63 -32.96 -8.06
N ALA A 930 7.06 -32.10 -7.22
CA ALA A 930 6.91 -32.31 -5.77
C ALA A 930 5.65 -31.64 -5.24
N THR A 931 5.15 -32.10 -4.10
CA THR A 931 3.86 -31.65 -3.52
C THR A 931 3.95 -31.37 -2.02
N GLY A 932 2.86 -30.89 -1.41
CA GLY A 932 2.77 -30.69 0.04
C GLY A 932 3.32 -29.35 0.51
N PHE A 933 3.08 -28.28 -0.26
CA PHE A 933 3.49 -26.92 0.08
C PHE A 933 2.29 -26.06 0.45
N ARG A 934 2.33 -25.41 1.62
CA ARG A 934 1.28 -24.48 2.04
C ARG A 934 1.61 -23.06 1.59
N ASN A 935 0.72 -22.46 0.79
CA ASN A 935 0.82 -21.09 0.28
C ASN A 935 2.27 -20.70 -0.09
N PRO A 936 2.97 -21.51 -0.90
CA PRO A 936 4.36 -21.23 -1.26
C PRO A 936 4.42 -19.90 -1.99
N ASN A 937 5.30 -19.02 -1.52
CA ASN A 937 5.50 -17.69 -2.10
C ASN A 937 6.88 -17.55 -2.74
N GLY A 938 7.84 -18.36 -2.34
CA GLY A 938 9.20 -18.34 -2.86
C GLY A 938 9.58 -19.65 -3.55
N MET A 939 10.38 -19.53 -4.60
CA MET A 939 11.07 -20.64 -5.24
C MET A 939 12.39 -20.12 -5.82
N GLY A 940 13.37 -21.00 -5.97
CA GLY A 940 14.60 -20.74 -6.73
C GLY A 940 15.05 -22.00 -7.47
N VAL A 941 15.80 -21.83 -8.55
CA VAL A 941 16.39 -22.94 -9.34
C VAL A 941 17.87 -22.66 -9.52
N SER A 942 18.73 -23.64 -9.26
CA SER A 942 20.17 -23.50 -9.51
C SER A 942 20.44 -23.33 -11.01
N PRO A 943 21.52 -22.64 -11.41
CA PRO A 943 21.80 -22.39 -12.83
C PRO A 943 21.84 -23.65 -13.71
N ASP A 944 22.23 -24.80 -13.15
CA ASP A 944 22.28 -26.10 -13.82
C ASP A 944 20.95 -26.89 -13.75
N GLY A 945 19.93 -26.36 -13.08
CA GLY A 945 18.64 -27.01 -12.85
C GLY A 945 18.67 -28.17 -11.85
N GLY A 946 19.81 -28.44 -11.21
CA GLY A 946 19.99 -29.60 -10.32
C GLY A 946 19.37 -29.44 -8.94
N ILE A 947 19.17 -28.21 -8.47
CA ILE A 947 18.61 -27.89 -7.15
C ILE A 947 17.41 -26.97 -7.35
N ILE A 948 16.25 -27.41 -6.87
CA ILE A 948 15.02 -26.61 -6.83
C ILE A 948 14.70 -26.33 -5.37
N THR A 949 14.58 -25.06 -5.00
CA THR A 949 14.18 -24.65 -3.65
C THR A 949 12.79 -24.08 -3.62
N VAL A 950 12.07 -24.28 -2.51
CA VAL A 950 10.73 -23.71 -2.29
C VAL A 950 10.65 -23.13 -0.88
N ALA A 951 9.97 -22.00 -0.72
CA ALA A 951 9.64 -21.41 0.56
C ALA A 951 8.13 -21.41 0.86
N PRO A 952 7.62 -22.49 1.49
CA PRO A 952 6.28 -22.53 2.09
C PRO A 952 6.13 -21.62 3.31
N GLN A 953 4.91 -21.14 3.52
CA GLN A 953 4.59 -20.24 4.63
C GLN A 953 3.94 -20.99 5.80
N GLN A 954 4.29 -20.57 7.02
CA GLN A 954 3.71 -21.11 8.25
C GLN A 954 2.17 -21.17 8.20
N GLY A 955 1.61 -22.28 8.68
CA GLY A 955 0.20 -22.43 9.02
C GLY A 955 -0.15 -23.89 9.24
N GLU A 956 -1.30 -24.32 8.74
CA GLU A 956 -1.74 -25.71 8.84
C GLU A 956 -0.73 -26.68 8.22
N TRP A 957 -0.34 -27.71 8.97
CA TRP A 957 0.67 -28.71 8.59
C TRP A 957 2.02 -28.14 8.14
N THR A 958 2.27 -26.85 8.41
CA THR A 958 3.49 -26.13 8.08
C THR A 958 3.92 -25.35 9.34
N PRO A 959 4.66 -26.00 10.26
CA PRO A 959 4.85 -25.52 11.63
C PRO A 959 5.48 -24.13 11.77
N SER A 960 6.43 -23.82 10.89
CA SER A 960 7.08 -22.51 10.75
C SER A 960 7.37 -22.26 9.27
N SER A 961 7.80 -21.05 8.90
CA SER A 961 8.38 -20.79 7.58
C SER A 961 9.61 -21.68 7.38
N LEU A 962 9.85 -22.11 6.15
CA LEU A 962 10.96 -23.02 5.85
C LEU A 962 11.45 -22.85 4.41
N ILE A 963 12.63 -23.41 4.15
CA ILE A 963 13.18 -23.64 2.82
C ILE A 963 13.22 -25.15 2.61
N VAL A 964 12.72 -25.59 1.47
CA VAL A 964 12.73 -26.99 1.02
C VAL A 964 13.67 -27.11 -0.17
N GLU A 965 14.47 -28.16 -0.21
CA GLU A 965 15.09 -28.63 -1.45
C GLU A 965 14.19 -29.72 -2.05
N ALA A 966 13.44 -29.34 -3.09
CA ALA A 966 12.40 -30.16 -3.69
C ALA A 966 13.01 -31.29 -4.55
N LYS A 967 12.57 -32.52 -4.30
CA LYS A 967 13.00 -33.71 -5.04
C LYS A 967 11.81 -34.30 -5.82
N PRO A 968 12.06 -34.93 -6.99
CA PRO A 968 11.01 -35.65 -7.71
C PRO A 968 10.28 -36.66 -6.82
N GLY A 969 8.95 -36.59 -6.77
CA GLY A 969 8.09 -37.43 -5.91
C GLY A 969 8.05 -37.01 -4.42
N GLY A 970 8.70 -35.90 -4.07
CA GLY A 970 8.75 -35.37 -2.70
C GLY A 970 7.39 -34.89 -2.18
N TYR A 971 7.20 -34.99 -0.86
CA TYR A 971 6.02 -34.50 -0.16
C TYR A 971 6.40 -33.84 1.17
N TYR A 972 6.06 -32.56 1.33
CA TYR A 972 6.59 -31.72 2.42
C TYR A 972 5.55 -31.30 3.48
N GLY A 973 4.45 -32.06 3.57
CA GLY A 973 3.58 -32.10 4.76
C GLY A 973 2.23 -31.40 4.63
N TYR A 974 2.04 -30.41 3.75
CA TYR A 974 0.74 -29.75 3.60
C TYR A 974 -0.34 -30.74 3.11
N GLY A 975 -1.44 -30.84 3.86
CA GLY A 975 -2.47 -31.87 3.68
C GLY A 975 -2.35 -33.05 4.66
N GLY A 976 -1.39 -33.02 5.59
CA GLY A 976 -1.21 -34.03 6.63
C GLY A 976 -0.23 -35.16 6.26
N PRO A 977 0.17 -36.02 7.21
CA PRO A 977 1.18 -37.04 6.97
C PRO A 977 0.70 -38.14 5.99
N LYS A 978 1.57 -38.49 5.04
CA LYS A 978 1.38 -39.60 4.06
C LYS A 978 2.46 -40.65 4.26
N VAL A 979 2.25 -41.56 5.21
CA VAL A 979 3.26 -42.56 5.63
C VAL A 979 3.48 -43.59 4.52
N THR A 980 4.74 -43.78 4.14
CA THR A 980 5.21 -44.87 3.27
C THR A 980 6.48 -45.48 3.89
N PRO A 981 6.95 -46.66 3.42
CA PRO A 981 8.22 -47.21 3.88
C PRO A 981 9.40 -46.24 3.74
N ASP A 982 9.43 -45.48 2.64
CA ASP A 982 10.49 -44.50 2.36
C ASP A 982 10.27 -43.15 3.07
N ARG A 983 9.06 -42.93 3.64
CA ARG A 983 8.65 -41.70 4.32
C ARG A 983 7.93 -42.03 5.63
N PRO A 984 8.65 -42.50 6.67
CA PRO A 984 8.06 -43.01 7.90
C PRO A 984 7.33 -41.94 8.74
N LEU A 985 7.73 -40.67 8.64
CA LEU A 985 7.05 -39.54 9.31
C LEU A 985 5.83 -39.03 8.52
N GLY A 986 5.65 -39.50 7.29
CA GLY A 986 4.63 -39.03 6.37
C GLY A 986 4.93 -37.71 5.66
N TYR A 987 6.12 -37.15 5.82
CA TYR A 987 6.68 -36.02 5.07
C TYR A 987 8.21 -36.18 4.95
N ASP A 988 8.79 -35.56 3.92
CA ASP A 988 10.24 -35.58 3.68
C ASP A 988 10.95 -34.49 4.50
N PRO A 989 12.23 -34.70 4.87
CA PRO A 989 13.05 -33.67 5.53
C PRO A 989 13.18 -32.41 4.68
N VAL A 990 13.23 -31.27 5.36
CA VAL A 990 13.31 -29.94 4.73
C VAL A 990 14.74 -29.42 4.81
N LEU A 991 15.10 -28.44 3.98
CA LEU A 991 16.45 -27.90 3.95
C LEU A 991 16.75 -27.06 5.20
N CYS A 992 15.85 -26.14 5.55
CA CYS A 992 16.00 -25.25 6.70
C CYS A 992 14.64 -24.80 7.24
N TRP A 993 14.41 -24.96 8.53
CA TRP A 993 13.37 -24.23 9.25
C TRP A 993 13.87 -22.82 9.57
N ILE A 994 12.95 -21.86 9.53
CA ILE A 994 13.22 -20.48 9.93
C ILE A 994 12.22 -20.13 11.03
N PRO A 995 12.68 -19.68 12.22
CA PRO A 995 11.76 -19.33 13.29
C PRO A 995 10.81 -18.22 12.86
N HIS A 996 9.54 -18.29 13.25
CA HIS A 996 8.53 -17.29 12.87
C HIS A 996 8.93 -15.85 13.22
N GLY A 997 9.62 -15.66 14.35
CA GLY A 997 10.15 -14.36 14.75
C GLY A 997 11.27 -13.84 13.84
N VAL A 998 11.99 -14.71 13.13
CA VAL A 998 13.06 -14.37 12.19
C VAL A 998 12.51 -14.17 10.80
N ASP A 999 11.60 -15.03 10.36
CA ASP A 999 10.86 -14.85 9.12
C ASP A 999 9.44 -15.42 9.22
N ASN A 1000 8.45 -14.53 9.23
CA ASN A 1000 7.04 -14.91 9.28
C ASN A 1000 6.45 -15.22 7.90
N SER A 1001 7.15 -14.90 6.81
CA SER A 1001 6.70 -15.15 5.44
C SER A 1001 7.89 -15.03 4.47
N GLY A 1002 8.27 -16.15 3.85
CA GLY A 1002 9.36 -16.20 2.87
C GLY A 1002 8.98 -15.60 1.51
N GLY A 1003 9.95 -14.97 0.87
CA GLY A 1003 9.97 -14.57 -0.55
C GLY A 1003 10.81 -15.56 -1.37
N SER A 1004 11.15 -15.22 -2.62
CA SER A 1004 11.93 -16.12 -3.48
C SER A 1004 13.38 -16.27 -3.05
N GLU A 1005 14.05 -17.21 -3.70
CA GLU A 1005 15.47 -17.40 -3.59
C GLU A 1005 16.19 -17.04 -4.89
N VAL A 1006 17.42 -16.56 -4.79
CA VAL A 1006 18.27 -16.28 -5.95
C VAL A 1006 19.69 -16.77 -5.71
N TRP A 1007 20.28 -17.37 -6.74
CA TRP A 1007 21.68 -17.78 -6.71
C TRP A 1007 22.58 -16.60 -7.07
N VAL A 1008 23.58 -16.33 -6.24
CA VAL A 1008 24.60 -15.33 -6.56
C VAL A 1008 25.48 -15.87 -7.70
N PRO A 1009 25.60 -15.18 -8.85
CA PRO A 1009 26.43 -15.63 -9.95
C PRO A 1009 27.87 -15.89 -9.52
N GLN A 1010 28.45 -17.00 -9.98
CA GLN A 1010 29.89 -17.25 -9.80
C GLN A 1010 30.69 -16.35 -10.75
N SER A 1011 31.78 -15.74 -10.26
CA SER A 1011 32.67 -14.99 -11.11
C SER A 1011 33.45 -15.93 -12.04
N ARG A 1012 33.54 -15.58 -13.34
CA ARG A 1012 34.38 -16.29 -14.33
C ARG A 1012 35.89 -16.25 -14.00
N THR A 1013 36.31 -15.60 -12.91
CA THR A 1013 37.71 -15.41 -12.51
C THR A 1013 38.31 -16.55 -11.68
N GLY A 1014 37.61 -17.68 -11.52
CA GLY A 1014 38.26 -18.95 -11.24
C GLY A 1014 38.61 -19.23 -9.77
N VAL A 1015 37.70 -18.94 -8.83
CA VAL A 1015 37.66 -19.70 -7.58
C VAL A 1015 36.63 -20.80 -7.79
N PRO A 1016 37.01 -22.09 -7.87
CA PRO A 1016 36.05 -23.17 -8.04
C PRO A 1016 35.09 -23.19 -6.84
N PRO A 1017 33.85 -23.67 -7.02
CA PRO A 1017 33.00 -24.01 -5.88
C PRO A 1017 33.77 -24.94 -4.93
N PHE A 1018 33.51 -24.83 -3.63
CA PHE A 1018 33.97 -25.79 -2.63
C PHE A 1018 33.77 -27.21 -3.19
N ARG A 1019 34.88 -27.84 -3.60
CA ARG A 1019 34.88 -29.25 -3.97
C ARG A 1019 34.60 -30.03 -2.69
N GLU A 1020 33.67 -30.97 -2.77
CA GLU A 1020 33.56 -32.08 -1.83
C GLU A 1020 34.96 -32.62 -1.52
N PHE A 1021 35.23 -32.83 -0.23
CA PHE A 1021 36.48 -33.45 0.20
C PHE A 1021 36.55 -34.90 -0.32
N GLY A 1022 37.18 -35.07 -1.50
CA GLY A 1022 37.34 -36.37 -2.14
C GLY A 1022 38.43 -36.37 -3.22
N ARG A 1023 39.67 -36.68 -2.80
CA ARG A 1023 40.87 -37.19 -3.50
C ARG A 1023 41.25 -36.71 -4.93
N ALA A 1024 42.58 -36.44 -5.00
CA ALA A 1024 43.54 -36.59 -6.12
C ALA A 1024 44.00 -35.31 -6.85
N GLU A 1025 45.33 -35.12 -6.80
CA GLU A 1025 46.18 -34.08 -7.40
C GLU A 1025 46.35 -34.23 -8.93
N LEU A 1026 46.72 -33.14 -9.63
CA LEU A 1026 47.72 -33.02 -10.73
C LEU A 1026 47.70 -31.59 -11.37
N PRO A 1027 48.72 -31.15 -12.16
CA PRO A 1027 49.54 -29.97 -11.83
C PRO A 1027 49.28 -28.68 -12.63
N LEU A 1028 49.79 -27.58 -12.07
CA LEU A 1028 49.87 -26.21 -12.59
C LEU A 1028 50.83 -26.08 -13.78
N GLY A 1029 50.40 -25.36 -14.83
CA GLY A 1029 51.26 -24.79 -15.88
C GLY A 1029 51.15 -23.26 -15.89
N PRO A 1030 52.24 -22.50 -16.15
CA PRO A 1030 52.24 -21.05 -16.06
C PRO A 1030 51.95 -20.41 -17.42
N ASN A 1031 51.10 -19.37 -17.45
CA ASN A 1031 51.24 -18.22 -18.35
C ASN A 1031 50.19 -17.15 -18.00
N PHE A 1032 50.61 -16.16 -17.21
CA PHE A 1032 49.93 -14.86 -17.13
C PHE A 1032 50.57 -13.95 -18.17
N GLY A 1033 49.80 -13.59 -19.19
CA GLY A 1033 50.23 -12.67 -20.24
C GLY A 1033 49.04 -11.92 -20.83
N ASP A 1034 49.08 -10.61 -20.59
CA ASP A 1034 48.37 -9.53 -21.26
C ASP A 1034 46.95 -9.15 -20.79
N ALA A 1035 46.90 -7.92 -20.29
CA ALA A 1035 45.73 -7.20 -19.83
C ALA A 1035 45.48 -6.07 -20.81
N ARG A 1036 44.45 -6.21 -21.67
CA ARG A 1036 43.78 -5.11 -22.37
C ARG A 1036 42.49 -5.62 -23.03
N GLN A 1037 41.42 -4.84 -22.89
CA GLN A 1037 40.01 -5.11 -23.25
C GLN A 1037 39.23 -6.04 -22.30
N ARG A 1038 38.89 -5.55 -21.11
CA ARG A 1038 37.74 -6.08 -20.36
C ARG A 1038 36.46 -5.41 -20.86
N VAL A 1039 35.61 -6.18 -21.53
CA VAL A 1039 34.14 -6.03 -21.53
C VAL A 1039 33.71 -5.76 -20.07
N PRO A 1040 32.69 -4.93 -19.76
CA PRO A 1040 32.29 -4.69 -18.37
C PRO A 1040 32.02 -6.03 -17.68
N THR A 1041 32.94 -6.49 -16.84
CA THR A 1041 32.81 -7.77 -16.13
C THR A 1041 31.84 -7.55 -14.98
N ALA A 1042 30.80 -8.38 -14.91
CA ALA A 1042 29.81 -8.42 -13.83
C ALA A 1042 30.41 -8.14 -12.45
N ALA A 1043 29.68 -7.40 -11.60
CA ALA A 1043 30.10 -7.14 -10.22
C ALA A 1043 30.53 -8.43 -9.52
N ASP A 1044 31.74 -8.42 -8.94
CA ASP A 1044 32.24 -9.52 -8.13
C ASP A 1044 31.58 -9.45 -6.75
N TRP A 1045 30.80 -10.47 -6.38
CA TRP A 1045 30.12 -10.56 -5.09
C TRP A 1045 31.00 -11.18 -3.98
N GLY A 1046 32.29 -11.38 -4.27
CA GLY A 1046 33.30 -11.81 -3.33
C GLY A 1046 32.89 -13.10 -2.62
N PRO A 1047 32.89 -13.13 -1.27
CA PRO A 1047 32.61 -14.34 -0.52
C PRO A 1047 31.14 -14.82 -0.60
N LEU A 1048 30.25 -14.05 -1.21
CA LEU A 1048 28.85 -14.45 -1.42
C LEU A 1048 28.65 -15.15 -2.77
N ALA A 1049 29.64 -15.15 -3.67
CA ALA A 1049 29.52 -15.76 -4.99
C ALA A 1049 29.19 -17.26 -4.89
N GLY A 1050 28.22 -17.72 -5.68
CA GLY A 1050 27.76 -19.12 -5.69
C GLY A 1050 26.83 -19.52 -4.54
N HIS A 1051 26.59 -18.64 -3.55
CA HIS A 1051 25.63 -18.93 -2.50
C HIS A 1051 24.18 -18.67 -2.93
N LEU A 1052 23.26 -19.32 -2.23
CA LEU A 1052 21.83 -19.05 -2.32
C LEU A 1052 21.45 -17.94 -1.34
N LEU A 1053 20.70 -16.95 -1.82
CA LEU A 1053 20.06 -15.91 -1.01
C LEU A 1053 18.56 -16.21 -0.92
N HIS A 1054 18.00 -16.06 0.27
CA HIS A 1054 16.56 -16.15 0.52
C HIS A 1054 16.02 -14.78 0.92
N PHE A 1055 14.92 -14.34 0.32
CA PHE A 1055 14.25 -13.10 0.67
C PHE A 1055 13.19 -13.32 1.74
N SER A 1056 13.09 -12.41 2.71
CA SER A 1056 11.99 -12.40 3.67
C SER A 1056 10.99 -11.31 3.28
N TRP A 1057 9.77 -11.73 2.95
CA TRP A 1057 8.63 -10.85 2.78
C TRP A 1057 8.24 -10.22 4.13
N GLY A 1058 8.19 -11.04 5.17
CA GLY A 1058 7.73 -10.62 6.49
C GLY A 1058 8.61 -9.56 7.15
N ARG A 1059 9.94 -9.70 7.03
CA ARG A 1059 10.93 -8.84 7.69
C ARG A 1059 11.68 -7.90 6.76
N CYS A 1060 11.31 -7.84 5.48
CA CYS A 1060 11.89 -6.97 4.47
C CYS A 1060 13.42 -7.05 4.45
N MET A 1061 13.99 -8.25 4.41
CA MET A 1061 15.44 -8.48 4.45
C MET A 1061 15.83 -9.63 3.55
N MET A 1062 17.13 -9.86 3.39
CA MET A 1062 17.67 -11.05 2.73
C MET A 1062 18.56 -11.83 3.69
N MET A 1063 18.57 -13.15 3.51
CA MET A 1063 19.34 -14.09 4.30
C MET A 1063 20.24 -14.90 3.38
N LEU A 1064 21.47 -15.16 3.83
CA LEU A 1064 22.37 -16.11 3.23
C LEU A 1064 21.95 -17.52 3.66
N VAL A 1065 21.82 -18.43 2.70
CA VAL A 1065 21.58 -19.86 2.96
C VAL A 1065 22.91 -20.60 2.89
N LEU A 1066 23.33 -21.14 4.03
CA LEU A 1066 24.52 -21.96 4.20
C LEU A 1066 24.12 -23.42 3.99
N ARG A 1067 24.09 -23.85 2.73
CA ARG A 1067 23.79 -25.24 2.38
C ARG A 1067 24.93 -26.17 2.80
N ASP A 1068 24.58 -27.31 3.40
CA ASP A 1068 25.48 -28.38 3.83
C ASP A 1068 24.89 -29.74 3.41
N VAL A 1069 25.75 -30.73 3.15
CA VAL A 1069 25.35 -32.10 2.80
C VAL A 1069 26.16 -33.07 3.65
N VAL A 1070 25.46 -33.89 4.43
CA VAL A 1070 26.07 -34.86 5.35
C VAL A 1070 25.45 -36.22 5.07
N ASP A 1071 26.29 -37.20 4.72
CA ASP A 1071 25.86 -38.55 4.31
C ASP A 1071 24.71 -38.51 3.27
N ASP A 1072 24.88 -37.70 2.20
CA ASP A 1072 23.90 -37.45 1.12
C ASP A 1072 22.57 -36.80 1.56
N VAL A 1073 22.48 -36.35 2.82
CA VAL A 1073 21.31 -35.64 3.35
C VAL A 1073 21.56 -34.13 3.32
N PRO A 1074 20.81 -33.35 2.51
CA PRO A 1074 20.92 -31.90 2.52
C PRO A 1074 20.31 -31.31 3.79
N GLN A 1075 20.94 -30.26 4.28
CA GLN A 1075 20.51 -29.43 5.40
C GLN A 1075 21.11 -28.04 5.25
N ALA A 1076 20.61 -27.05 5.97
CA ALA A 1076 21.17 -25.72 5.88
C ALA A 1076 21.03 -24.92 7.17
N ALA A 1077 21.74 -23.81 7.17
CA ALA A 1077 21.54 -22.74 8.11
C ALA A 1077 21.28 -21.41 7.38
N THR A 1078 20.60 -20.49 8.04
CA THR A 1078 20.33 -19.14 7.54
C THR A 1078 21.03 -18.10 8.40
N VAL A 1079 21.56 -17.07 7.74
CA VAL A 1079 22.20 -15.90 8.36
C VAL A 1079 21.64 -14.64 7.72
N ALA A 1080 21.12 -13.71 8.53
CA ALA A 1080 20.67 -12.42 8.01
C ALA A 1080 21.85 -11.61 7.47
N LEU A 1081 21.70 -11.06 6.26
CA LEU A 1081 22.68 -10.13 5.69
C LEU A 1081 22.34 -8.68 6.09
N PRO A 1082 23.34 -7.78 6.15
CA PRO A 1082 23.10 -6.38 6.46
C PRO A 1082 22.17 -5.70 5.44
N GLY A 1083 21.25 -4.88 5.97
CA GLY A 1083 20.34 -4.05 5.17
C GLY A 1083 18.88 -4.51 5.25
N ARG A 1084 17.97 -3.58 4.93
CA ARG A 1084 16.53 -3.85 4.82
C ARG A 1084 15.96 -3.20 3.57
N PHE A 1085 14.92 -3.82 3.04
CA PHE A 1085 14.14 -3.34 1.92
C PHE A 1085 12.97 -2.48 2.39
N LEU A 1086 12.48 -1.60 1.52
CA LEU A 1086 11.36 -0.70 1.82
C LEU A 1086 10.02 -1.44 1.84
N SER A 1087 9.92 -2.61 1.21
CA SER A 1087 8.73 -3.46 1.20
C SER A 1087 9.09 -4.92 1.44
N GLY A 1088 8.11 -5.80 1.61
CA GLY A 1088 8.34 -7.22 1.78
C GLY A 1088 9.06 -7.77 0.56
N ALA A 1089 10.31 -8.22 0.73
CA ALA A 1089 11.16 -8.63 -0.37
C ALA A 1089 10.56 -9.88 -1.03
N MET A 1090 10.10 -9.71 -2.27
CA MET A 1090 9.34 -10.73 -2.97
C MET A 1090 10.20 -11.47 -3.97
N ARG A 1091 10.87 -10.76 -4.87
CA ARG A 1091 11.72 -11.31 -5.94
C ARG A 1091 12.99 -10.51 -6.11
N GLY A 1092 14.03 -11.16 -6.62
CA GLY A 1092 15.22 -10.46 -7.07
C GLY A 1092 15.89 -11.14 -8.25
N ALA A 1093 16.56 -10.33 -9.06
CA ALA A 1093 17.28 -10.77 -10.26
C ALA A 1093 18.58 -9.98 -10.40
N PHE A 1094 19.60 -10.63 -10.95
CA PHE A 1094 20.88 -9.99 -11.26
C PHE A 1094 20.80 -9.32 -12.63
N ASN A 1095 21.14 -8.04 -12.72
CA ASN A 1095 21.19 -7.36 -14.00
C ASN A 1095 22.44 -7.83 -14.77
N PRO A 1096 22.30 -8.38 -15.98
CA PRO A 1096 23.42 -8.93 -16.74
C PRO A 1096 24.44 -7.86 -17.18
N ARG A 1097 24.04 -6.58 -17.20
CA ARG A 1097 24.88 -5.47 -17.66
C ARG A 1097 25.82 -4.92 -16.58
N ASP A 1098 25.35 -4.81 -15.34
CA ASP A 1098 26.16 -4.28 -14.23
C ASP A 1098 26.53 -5.35 -13.17
N GLY A 1099 25.87 -6.51 -13.18
CA GLY A 1099 26.09 -7.62 -12.27
C GLY A 1099 25.59 -7.37 -10.84
N HIS A 1100 24.81 -6.31 -10.60
CA HIS A 1100 24.19 -6.06 -9.31
C HIS A 1100 22.87 -6.79 -9.15
N LEU A 1101 22.50 -7.08 -7.90
CA LEU A 1101 21.23 -7.70 -7.55
C LEU A 1101 20.18 -6.61 -7.42
N TYR A 1102 19.03 -6.81 -8.04
CA TYR A 1102 17.89 -5.93 -7.87
C TYR A 1102 16.77 -6.71 -7.21
N VAL A 1103 16.11 -6.07 -6.25
CA VAL A 1103 15.05 -6.67 -5.46
C VAL A 1103 13.79 -5.82 -5.59
N VAL A 1104 12.68 -6.49 -5.88
CA VAL A 1104 11.35 -5.90 -5.78
C VAL A 1104 10.57 -6.52 -4.64
N GLY A 1105 9.68 -5.73 -4.08
CA GLY A 1105 8.87 -6.16 -2.96
C GLY A 1105 7.54 -5.45 -2.93
N SER A 1106 6.64 -5.98 -2.13
CA SER A 1106 5.29 -5.45 -1.96
C SER A 1106 4.76 -5.66 -0.55
N THR A 1107 3.57 -5.12 -0.30
CA THR A 1107 2.78 -5.37 0.92
C THR A 1107 1.48 -6.11 0.56
N GLY A 1108 0.60 -6.31 1.54
CA GLY A 1108 -0.71 -6.99 1.35
C GLY A 1108 -0.99 -8.05 2.42
N TRP A 1109 0.07 -8.59 3.01
CA TRP A 1109 0.05 -9.51 4.15
C TRP A 1109 1.06 -9.09 5.21
N GLN A 1110 0.97 -9.69 6.40
CA GLN A 1110 1.80 -9.37 7.57
C GLN A 1110 3.28 -9.14 7.19
N THR A 1111 3.73 -7.89 7.29
CA THR A 1111 5.07 -7.46 6.87
C THR A 1111 5.51 -6.21 7.62
N SER A 1112 6.82 -5.99 7.72
CA SER A 1112 7.44 -4.76 8.21
C SER A 1112 7.59 -3.66 7.15
N ALA A 1113 6.91 -3.80 6.00
CA ALA A 1113 7.02 -2.87 4.87
C ALA A 1113 6.74 -1.40 5.23
N LEU A 1114 7.58 -0.52 4.70
CA LEU A 1114 7.43 0.95 4.72
C LEU A 1114 6.70 1.49 3.50
N LYS A 1115 6.71 0.73 2.40
CA LYS A 1115 6.13 1.09 1.10
C LYS A 1115 5.22 -0.01 0.55
N ASP A 1116 4.24 0.39 -0.26
CA ASP A 1116 3.30 -0.52 -0.95
C ASP A 1116 4.04 -1.49 -1.88
N GLY A 1117 5.11 -1.01 -2.51
CA GLY A 1117 6.13 -1.84 -3.14
C GLY A 1117 7.47 -1.12 -3.23
N CYS A 1118 8.53 -1.80 -3.66
CA CYS A 1118 9.86 -1.20 -3.78
C CYS A 1118 10.63 -1.76 -4.97
N PHE A 1119 11.60 -0.99 -5.49
CA PHE A 1119 12.58 -1.44 -6.46
C PHE A 1119 13.97 -0.96 -6.00
N GLN A 1120 14.83 -1.87 -5.57
CA GLN A 1120 16.10 -1.53 -4.92
C GLN A 1120 17.26 -2.34 -5.48
N ARG A 1121 18.42 -1.69 -5.65
CA ARG A 1121 19.66 -2.32 -6.13
C ARG A 1121 20.60 -2.56 -4.97
N VAL A 1122 21.01 -3.81 -4.78
CA VAL A 1122 22.03 -4.22 -3.82
C VAL A 1122 23.39 -4.31 -4.52
N ARG A 1123 24.36 -3.54 -4.03
CA ARG A 1123 25.74 -3.55 -4.50
C ARG A 1123 26.66 -4.12 -3.45
N TYR A 1124 27.53 -5.05 -3.84
CA TYR A 1124 28.69 -5.42 -3.02
C TYR A 1124 29.81 -4.40 -3.23
N ILE A 1125 30.28 -3.81 -2.12
CA ILE A 1125 31.21 -2.66 -2.14
C ILE A 1125 32.68 -3.12 -2.07
N GLY A 1126 32.94 -4.41 -1.90
CA GLY A 1126 34.29 -4.95 -1.68
C GLY A 1126 34.85 -4.68 -0.27
N LYS A 1127 34.05 -4.09 0.61
CA LYS A 1127 34.39 -3.94 2.03
C LYS A 1127 34.22 -5.27 2.77
N PRO A 1128 34.95 -5.48 3.89
CA PRO A 1128 34.83 -6.70 4.66
C PRO A 1128 33.38 -6.92 5.15
N LEU A 1129 32.83 -8.08 4.85
CA LEU A 1129 31.55 -8.56 5.35
C LEU A 1129 31.85 -9.40 6.60
N ASP A 1130 31.08 -9.27 7.69
CA ASP A 1130 31.37 -9.90 8.99
C ASP A 1130 30.38 -11.04 9.33
N VAL A 1131 30.22 -12.00 8.43
CA VAL A 1131 29.23 -13.09 8.57
C VAL A 1131 29.85 -14.47 8.34
N PRO A 1132 29.25 -15.54 8.90
CA PRO A 1132 29.53 -16.90 8.47
C PRO A 1132 29.12 -17.11 7.00
N VAL A 1133 29.93 -17.86 6.26
CA VAL A 1133 29.70 -18.22 4.86
C VAL A 1133 29.73 -19.72 4.60
N ALA A 1134 30.12 -20.52 5.58
CA ALA A 1134 29.90 -21.96 5.53
C ALA A 1134 29.72 -22.52 6.94
N TRP A 1135 29.02 -23.65 7.01
CA TRP A 1135 28.93 -24.47 8.21
C TRP A 1135 28.99 -25.93 7.79
N HIS A 1136 29.34 -26.81 8.73
CA HIS A 1136 29.33 -28.25 8.48
C HIS A 1136 29.15 -29.02 9.79
N VAL A 1137 28.24 -29.98 9.81
CA VAL A 1137 28.00 -30.83 10.98
C VAL A 1137 28.99 -31.99 11.02
N GLN A 1138 29.58 -32.25 12.19
CA GLN A 1138 30.50 -33.35 12.46
C GLN A 1138 29.94 -34.25 13.58
N SER A 1139 30.56 -35.42 13.79
CA SER A 1139 30.04 -36.43 14.72
C SER A 1139 30.03 -36.01 16.19
N ASN A 1140 30.81 -34.99 16.56
CA ASN A 1140 30.94 -34.47 17.94
C ASN A 1140 30.85 -32.94 18.02
N GLY A 1141 30.29 -32.29 17.01
CA GLY A 1141 30.29 -30.83 16.94
C GLY A 1141 29.96 -30.29 15.56
N LEU A 1142 30.32 -29.04 15.31
CA LEU A 1142 30.15 -28.41 14.00
C LEU A 1142 31.27 -27.41 13.74
N THR A 1143 31.52 -27.12 12.46
CA THR A 1143 32.40 -26.02 12.06
C THR A 1143 31.60 -24.83 11.55
N LEU A 1144 32.07 -23.62 11.83
CA LEU A 1144 31.54 -22.38 11.29
C LEU A 1144 32.68 -21.58 10.64
N THR A 1145 32.56 -21.29 9.34
CA THR A 1145 33.57 -20.59 8.54
C THR A 1145 33.14 -19.15 8.32
N PHE A 1146 34.01 -18.21 8.65
CA PHE A 1146 33.75 -16.78 8.48
C PHE A 1146 34.44 -16.22 7.24
N THR A 1147 33.88 -15.14 6.69
CA THR A 1147 34.49 -14.34 5.62
C THR A 1147 35.88 -13.81 5.96
N GLN A 1148 36.13 -13.50 7.24
CA GLN A 1148 37.35 -12.85 7.72
C GLN A 1148 38.16 -13.73 8.65
N ALA A 1149 39.47 -13.44 8.71
CA ALA A 1149 40.34 -14.02 9.72
C ALA A 1149 39.92 -13.57 11.11
N LEU A 1150 39.79 -14.52 12.03
CA LEU A 1150 39.33 -14.31 13.39
C LEU A 1150 40.49 -14.02 14.33
N ASP A 1151 40.20 -13.26 15.38
CA ASP A 1151 41.06 -13.17 16.54
C ASP A 1151 41.00 -14.48 17.31
N LYS A 1152 42.17 -15.01 17.67
CA LYS A 1152 42.29 -16.34 18.26
C LYS A 1152 41.69 -16.41 19.66
N GLU A 1153 41.86 -15.36 20.48
CA GLU A 1153 41.42 -15.35 21.87
C GLU A 1153 39.89 -15.45 21.95
N THR A 1154 39.19 -14.61 21.18
CA THR A 1154 37.72 -14.66 21.13
C THR A 1154 37.17 -15.88 20.38
N ALA A 1155 37.88 -16.38 19.36
CA ALA A 1155 37.44 -17.55 18.60
C ALA A 1155 37.61 -18.89 19.34
N GLU A 1156 38.58 -19.01 20.25
CA GLU A 1156 38.81 -20.23 21.04
C GLU A 1156 38.12 -20.17 22.43
N ASP A 1157 37.44 -19.07 22.76
CA ASP A 1157 36.61 -18.96 23.95
C ASP A 1157 35.23 -19.59 23.72
N ALA A 1158 34.95 -20.72 24.35
CA ALA A 1158 33.64 -21.37 24.29
C ALA A 1158 32.50 -20.45 24.81
N GLY A 1159 32.79 -19.52 25.72
CA GLY A 1159 31.83 -18.54 26.23
C GLY A 1159 31.40 -17.49 25.20
N SER A 1160 32.11 -17.39 24.07
CA SER A 1160 31.76 -16.52 22.95
C SER A 1160 30.66 -17.11 22.06
N TYR A 1161 30.18 -18.32 22.36
CA TYR A 1161 29.14 -19.04 21.65
C TYR A 1161 27.98 -19.44 22.58
N GLY A 1162 26.75 -19.17 22.16
CA GLY A 1162 25.54 -19.64 22.84
C GLY A 1162 24.70 -20.49 21.90
N VAL A 1163 24.26 -21.66 22.34
CA VAL A 1163 23.49 -22.59 21.49
C VAL A 1163 22.19 -22.99 22.16
N GLU A 1164 21.09 -22.83 21.43
CA GLU A 1164 19.76 -23.29 21.82
C GLU A 1164 19.19 -24.22 20.75
N GLN A 1165 18.35 -25.18 21.14
CA GLN A 1165 17.65 -26.07 20.22
C GLN A 1165 16.19 -26.31 20.63
N TRP A 1166 15.35 -26.56 19.63
CA TRP A 1166 13.93 -26.91 19.80
C TRP A 1166 13.38 -27.59 18.55
N ASN A 1167 12.20 -28.18 18.69
CA ASN A 1167 11.44 -28.79 17.61
C ASN A 1167 10.06 -28.15 17.46
N TYR A 1168 9.46 -28.37 16.31
CA TYR A 1168 8.08 -28.00 16.00
C TYR A 1168 7.19 -29.23 15.91
N ARG A 1169 5.87 -29.04 16.04
CA ARG A 1169 4.86 -30.08 15.85
C ARG A 1169 4.16 -29.89 14.50
N TYR A 1170 4.19 -30.92 13.66
CA TYR A 1170 3.31 -31.02 12.50
C TYR A 1170 1.88 -31.30 12.97
N ALA A 1171 0.98 -30.36 12.73
CA ALA A 1171 -0.41 -30.46 13.14
C ALA A 1171 -1.32 -29.64 12.21
N ALA A 1172 -2.61 -29.97 12.22
CA ALA A 1172 -3.63 -29.26 11.44
C ALA A 1172 -3.86 -27.81 11.93
N GLN A 1173 -3.52 -27.51 13.19
CA GLN A 1173 -3.60 -26.16 13.72
C GLN A 1173 -2.61 -25.21 13.02
N TYR A 1174 -2.89 -23.91 13.07
CA TYR A 1174 -2.03 -22.90 12.45
C TYR A 1174 -0.69 -22.79 13.19
N GLY A 1175 0.40 -23.19 12.53
CA GLY A 1175 1.75 -23.08 13.05
C GLY A 1175 2.04 -23.99 14.25
N SER A 1176 3.21 -23.81 14.84
CA SER A 1176 3.63 -24.51 16.06
C SER A 1176 4.29 -23.56 17.04
N LYS A 1177 4.11 -23.89 18.32
CA LYS A 1177 4.98 -23.41 19.41
C LYS A 1177 6.36 -24.04 19.32
N ASP A 1178 7.30 -23.51 20.08
CA ASP A 1178 8.65 -24.06 20.23
C ASP A 1178 8.66 -25.11 21.33
N TRP A 1179 9.01 -26.36 20.99
CA TRP A 1179 8.99 -27.49 21.92
C TRP A 1179 10.39 -27.98 22.25
N SER A 1180 10.64 -28.26 23.53
CA SER A 1180 11.92 -28.82 23.99
C SER A 1180 12.21 -30.15 23.30
N VAL A 1181 13.46 -30.34 22.87
CA VAL A 1181 13.91 -31.61 22.27
C VAL A 1181 14.12 -32.66 23.35
N ALA A 1182 14.57 -32.27 24.55
CA ALA A 1182 14.75 -33.16 25.69
C ALA A 1182 13.42 -33.53 26.37
N ASN A 1183 12.45 -32.60 26.39
CA ASN A 1183 11.13 -32.79 26.97
C ASN A 1183 10.04 -32.40 25.95
N PRO A 1184 9.65 -33.31 25.03
CA PRO A 1184 8.78 -32.98 23.88
C PRO A 1184 7.42 -32.37 24.20
N ASP A 1185 6.95 -32.49 25.44
CA ASP A 1185 5.69 -31.91 25.93
C ASP A 1185 5.83 -30.56 26.65
N LYS A 1186 7.04 -30.00 26.67
CA LYS A 1186 7.33 -28.71 27.29
C LYS A 1186 7.60 -27.65 26.23
N GLU A 1187 6.81 -26.57 26.26
CA GLU A 1187 7.04 -25.36 25.47
C GLU A 1187 8.25 -24.60 26.04
N SER A 1188 9.42 -24.79 25.45
CA SER A 1188 10.69 -24.14 25.84
C SER A 1188 11.82 -24.47 24.87
N HIS A 1189 12.90 -23.69 24.90
CA HIS A 1189 14.16 -24.03 24.24
C HIS A 1189 15.10 -24.77 25.19
N ASP A 1190 15.86 -25.74 24.67
CA ASP A 1190 16.93 -26.40 25.41
C ASP A 1190 18.26 -25.69 25.17
N GLN A 1191 18.98 -25.37 26.23
CA GLN A 1191 20.36 -24.90 26.12
C GLN A 1191 21.28 -26.07 25.77
N VAL A 1192 22.20 -25.85 24.84
CA VAL A 1192 23.19 -26.85 24.41
C VAL A 1192 24.58 -26.34 24.76
N ALA A 1193 25.34 -27.13 25.51
CA ALA A 1193 26.66 -26.74 25.96
C ALA A 1193 27.69 -26.82 24.82
N VAL A 1194 28.42 -25.73 24.60
CA VAL A 1194 29.65 -25.73 23.80
C VAL A 1194 30.80 -26.09 24.75
N ARG A 1195 31.39 -27.29 24.58
CA ARG A 1195 32.44 -27.79 25.49
C ARG A 1195 33.77 -27.11 25.24
N SER A 1196 34.13 -26.91 23.98
CA SER A 1196 35.35 -26.24 23.57
C SER A 1196 35.16 -25.60 22.19
N ALA A 1197 35.94 -24.55 21.92
CA ALA A 1197 36.01 -23.91 20.61
C ALA A 1197 37.48 -23.91 20.14
N LYS A 1198 37.72 -24.21 18.87
CA LYS A 1198 39.07 -24.28 18.30
C LYS A 1198 39.13 -23.59 16.94
N LEU A 1199 39.98 -22.57 16.83
CA LEU A 1199 40.27 -21.94 15.55
C LEU A 1199 41.15 -22.86 14.71
N LEU A 1200 40.72 -23.16 13.49
CA LEU A 1200 41.43 -24.03 12.56
C LEU A 1200 42.57 -23.30 11.86
N ALA A 1201 43.40 -24.06 11.14
CA ALA A 1201 44.64 -23.56 10.53
C ALA A 1201 44.43 -22.46 9.47
N ASP A 1202 43.24 -22.38 8.87
CA ASP A 1202 42.87 -21.32 7.94
C ASP A 1202 42.66 -19.94 8.61
N GLY A 1203 42.59 -19.92 9.94
CA GLY A 1203 42.36 -18.73 10.75
C GLY A 1203 40.96 -18.11 10.58
N ARG A 1204 40.02 -18.81 9.94
CA ARG A 1204 38.65 -18.32 9.65
C ARG A 1204 37.56 -19.29 10.13
N THR A 1205 37.90 -20.56 10.25
CA THR A 1205 36.97 -21.62 10.62
C THR A 1205 37.14 -21.96 12.09
N VAL A 1206 36.04 -22.01 12.83
CA VAL A 1206 36.03 -22.46 14.21
C VAL A 1206 35.30 -23.79 14.29
N PHE A 1207 35.95 -24.79 14.89
CA PHE A 1207 35.29 -26.02 15.32
C PHE A 1207 34.72 -25.81 16.73
N LEU A 1208 33.43 -26.07 16.89
CA LEU A 1208 32.72 -26.06 18.17
C LEU A 1208 32.44 -27.50 18.57
N GLU A 1209 33.05 -27.95 19.67
CA GLU A 1209 32.78 -29.26 20.25
C GLU A 1209 31.44 -29.21 20.98
N ILE A 1210 30.45 -29.93 20.45
CA ILE A 1210 29.09 -30.02 20.98
C ILE A 1210 28.78 -31.52 21.10
N PRO A 1211 29.12 -32.16 22.23
CA PRO A 1211 28.98 -33.62 22.37
C PRO A 1211 27.55 -34.14 22.22
N ASP A 1212 26.56 -33.33 22.61
CA ASP A 1212 25.14 -33.69 22.60
C ASP A 1212 24.42 -33.25 21.30
N LEU A 1213 25.19 -32.96 20.24
CA LEU A 1213 24.64 -32.58 18.94
C LEU A 1213 23.83 -33.75 18.34
N LYS A 1214 22.61 -33.46 17.89
CA LYS A 1214 21.67 -34.45 17.37
C LYS A 1214 20.79 -33.83 16.29
N PRO A 1215 20.08 -34.64 15.50
CA PRO A 1215 19.07 -34.12 14.59
C PRO A 1215 18.01 -33.30 15.32
N VAL A 1216 17.76 -32.08 14.83
CA VAL A 1216 16.82 -31.12 15.39
C VAL A 1216 16.23 -30.27 14.25
N MET A 1217 14.96 -29.89 14.37
CA MET A 1217 14.33 -28.98 13.42
C MET A 1217 14.97 -27.60 13.51
N GLN A 1218 15.28 -27.13 14.71
CA GLN A 1218 15.86 -25.81 14.91
C GLN A 1218 17.00 -25.84 15.92
N LEU A 1219 18.16 -25.34 15.47
CA LEU A 1219 19.30 -24.95 16.29
C LEU A 1219 19.56 -23.45 16.06
N GLN A 1220 19.68 -22.68 17.13
CA GLN A 1220 20.13 -21.29 17.09
C GLN A 1220 21.54 -21.23 17.69
N LEU A 1221 22.52 -20.84 16.89
CA LEU A 1221 23.88 -20.55 17.34
C LEU A 1221 24.09 -19.04 17.33
N GLN A 1222 24.32 -18.47 18.51
CA GLN A 1222 24.75 -17.09 18.70
C GLN A 1222 26.27 -17.03 18.85
N TYR A 1223 26.91 -16.04 18.21
CA TYR A 1223 28.35 -15.80 18.34
C TYR A 1223 28.65 -14.34 18.67
N ASN A 1224 29.73 -14.12 19.42
CA ASN A 1224 30.27 -12.79 19.74
C ASN A 1224 31.81 -12.83 19.67
N LEU A 1225 32.35 -12.55 18.49
CA LEU A 1225 33.76 -12.72 18.15
C LEU A 1225 34.40 -11.40 17.78
N SER A 1226 35.73 -11.40 17.63
CA SER A 1226 36.46 -10.33 16.97
C SER A 1226 37.17 -10.85 15.73
N ALA A 1227 37.18 -10.05 14.66
CA ALA A 1227 38.09 -10.26 13.54
C ALA A 1227 39.53 -9.96 14.00
N LYS A 1228 40.53 -10.57 13.35
CA LYS A 1228 41.97 -10.36 13.64
C LYS A 1228 42.39 -8.88 13.52
N LYS A 1229 41.65 -8.08 12.76
CA LYS A 1229 41.85 -6.63 12.61
C LYS A 1229 41.07 -5.78 13.63
N GLY A 1230 40.44 -6.40 14.63
CA GLY A 1230 39.75 -5.75 15.74
C GLY A 1230 38.28 -5.40 15.52
N ALA A 1231 37.66 -5.79 14.39
CA ALA A 1231 36.23 -5.57 14.16
C ALA A 1231 35.39 -6.53 15.01
N SER A 1232 34.34 -6.05 15.68
CA SER A 1232 33.43 -6.91 16.44
C SER A 1232 32.45 -7.61 15.49
N MET A 1233 32.35 -8.93 15.61
CA MET A 1233 31.50 -9.79 14.82
C MET A 1233 30.43 -10.43 15.72
N ARG A 1234 29.17 -10.06 15.54
CA ARG A 1234 28.05 -10.59 16.33
C ARG A 1234 26.92 -10.99 15.42
N GLY A 1235 26.29 -12.12 15.72
CA GLY A 1235 25.16 -12.57 14.94
C GLY A 1235 24.58 -13.88 15.46
N LYS A 1236 23.57 -14.34 14.73
CA LYS A 1236 22.89 -15.61 14.96
C LYS A 1236 22.84 -16.40 13.67
N VAL A 1237 22.95 -17.71 13.81
CA VAL A 1237 22.79 -18.70 12.75
C VAL A 1237 21.61 -19.58 13.16
N TYR A 1238 20.64 -19.73 12.26
CA TYR A 1238 19.47 -20.58 12.46
C TYR A 1238 19.57 -21.79 11.55
N ALA A 1239 19.79 -22.96 12.12
CA ALA A 1239 20.10 -24.19 11.39
C ALA A 1239 19.06 -25.29 11.62
N THR A 1240 18.90 -26.13 10.61
CA THR A 1240 18.24 -27.44 10.74
C THR A 1240 19.30 -28.52 10.61
N ILE A 1241 19.25 -29.51 11.51
CA ILE A 1241 20.15 -30.67 11.44
C ILE A 1241 19.29 -31.89 11.15
N ASN A 1242 19.35 -32.37 9.91
CA ASN A 1242 18.69 -33.59 9.50
C ASN A 1242 19.57 -34.82 9.79
N ARG A 1243 20.90 -34.64 9.70
CA ARG A 1243 21.87 -35.71 9.86
C ARG A 1243 23.10 -35.25 10.64
N VAL A 1244 23.53 -36.11 11.57
CA VAL A 1244 24.84 -36.02 12.23
C VAL A 1244 25.63 -37.23 11.73
N PRO A 1245 26.86 -37.06 11.22
CA PRO A 1245 27.61 -38.17 10.66
C PRO A 1245 28.00 -39.14 11.78
N SER A 1246 28.06 -40.43 11.44
CA SER A 1246 28.49 -41.47 12.38
C SER A 1246 29.94 -41.21 12.81
N ALA A 1247 30.24 -41.36 14.10
CA ALA A 1247 31.64 -41.32 14.54
C ALA A 1247 32.41 -42.42 13.82
N ASN A 1248 33.33 -42.06 12.92
CA ASN A 1248 34.24 -43.03 12.32
C ASN A 1248 35.06 -43.64 13.46
N VAL A 1249 34.67 -44.84 13.90
CA VAL A 1249 35.60 -45.77 14.52
C VAL A 1249 36.68 -45.98 13.46
N ALA A 1250 37.86 -45.45 13.71
CA ALA A 1250 39.02 -45.63 12.86
C ALA A 1250 39.24 -47.15 12.63
N GLY A 1251 38.72 -47.65 11.52
CA GLY A 1251 39.06 -48.94 10.97
C GLY A 1251 40.40 -48.77 10.27
N ARG A 1252 41.38 -49.56 10.73
CA ARG A 1252 42.58 -49.94 9.98
C ARG A 1252 42.27 -50.02 8.48
N HIS A 1253 42.97 -49.24 7.66
CA HIS A 1253 43.66 -49.69 6.44
C HIS A 1253 44.64 -48.63 5.96
#